data_AF-A0A7S2Q284-F1
#
_entry.id   AF-A0A7S2Q284-F1
#
_cell.length_a   1.000
_cell.length_b   1.000
_cell.length_c   1.000
_cell.angle_alpha   90.00
_cell.angle_beta   90.00
_cell.angle_gamma   90.00
#
_symmetry.space_group_name_H-M   'P 1'
#
loop_
_entity.id
_entity.type
_entity.pdbx_description
1 polymer ?
#
loop_
_entity_poly.entity_id
_entity_poly.type
_entity_poly.pdbx_seq_one_letter_code
_entity_poly.pdbx_strand_id
1 'polypeptide(L)'
;EECDADAQSDEEQLVNVKQAPDAEAGATEELLSDKEEKQQREKQLRPPQKENKEGHGRFSSFSLSLAGSSEYDDLSAGVNRVLSMPSDKYNIRQLPGFHSRTLRPFYAGKPVSNVVMGLIRGTSLYAKQSVAAKLATIVHTTCGWFFIMPNPKYHSEVDSRKGLLSRETGKFRFVAWWIHPRFVPQLRQWFERLTYEDGADRPEHPGRQVRGNRGPAVGNTPEESRAAAETAATHPEAQAVGGGHREHTRGHHQTHGYPDAAKANFEAQPKGPGGGMYEAGDKEKNLEADMGSPGDFRFSDVPKPENYLHTYRDLHTREHVNMLSQLCEGTHRFLRSLFDENFMAHASISAGFHYPVRTQYATLHMQLRVNAGNICGEDGRGIEVKSLIETLKKDRLTYERDSETLRYHVTENVKVSLLAAASSYEEQNPGESACRQISPLSYDLGLVAMPTIHDEGEEEEDESCNDVKRLAPPVDDDERREHARRESDTAQNRDAADEVPASYLLNIQPTPGTPFHSLLYQRREECADRFGSDPTYLYPLHVSVTGFFEASEAQIRQLQATMADMLRRELREAGEIKVGEVICTKTGYILFDMKASAISNFAQRLGDFSSRQWGLNVRPKAVNHISLACNRPEEAIREKIRTIYEPPEGDEGSEIRAAYRSAAFDLVLSR
;
A
#
# COMPACT_ATOMS: atom_id res chain seq x y z
N GLU A 1 33.28 14.59 7.45
CA GLU A 1 32.25 13.92 8.27
C GLU A 1 30.92 14.54 7.87
N GLU A 2 30.40 14.06 6.74
CA GLU A 2 29.15 14.49 6.12
C GLU A 2 28.38 13.20 5.85
N CYS A 3 27.17 13.10 6.39
CA CYS A 3 26.22 12.05 6.04
C CYS A 3 24.93 12.73 5.61
N ASP A 4 24.69 12.66 4.31
CA ASP A 4 23.52 13.12 3.58
C ASP A 4 22.25 12.44 4.08
N ALA A 5 21.21 13.26 4.28
CA ALA A 5 19.86 12.85 4.61
C ALA A 5 18.91 13.36 3.53
N ASP A 6 18.80 12.64 2.42
CA ASP A 6 17.77 12.85 1.40
C ASP A 6 17.12 11.52 1.01
N ALA A 7 15.81 11.43 1.25
CA ALA A 7 14.91 10.46 0.63
C ALA A 7 13.57 11.17 0.40
N GLN A 8 13.56 12.00 -0.65
CA GLN A 8 12.38 12.66 -1.19
C GLN A 8 11.44 11.64 -1.87
N SER A 9 10.16 11.98 -1.83
CA SER A 9 9.03 11.28 -2.40
C SER A 9 8.79 11.80 -3.82
N ASP A 10 9.06 10.98 -4.84
CA ASP A 10 8.84 11.31 -6.24
C ASP A 10 7.34 11.29 -6.61
N GLU A 11 6.71 12.47 -6.65
CA GLU A 11 5.48 12.75 -7.39
C GLU A 11 5.62 14.11 -8.12
N GLU A 12 6.37 14.15 -9.23
CA GLU A 12 6.30 15.27 -10.19
C GLU A 12 6.50 14.77 -11.62
N GLN A 13 5.45 14.82 -12.46
CA GLN A 13 5.57 14.99 -13.91
C GLN A 13 4.33 15.72 -14.47
N LEU A 14 4.57 16.45 -15.57
CA LEU A 14 3.66 17.19 -16.49
C LEU A 14 3.58 18.71 -16.19
N VAL A 15 3.77 19.68 -17.11
CA VAL A 15 3.71 19.74 -18.59
C VAL A 15 4.52 20.97 -19.08
N ASN A 16 5.26 20.88 -20.19
CA ASN A 16 5.59 22.05 -21.04
C ASN A 16 5.00 21.81 -22.43
N VAL A 17 3.87 22.47 -22.74
CA VAL A 17 3.25 22.48 -24.07
C VAL A 17 3.79 23.68 -24.86
N LYS A 18 4.32 23.39 -26.05
CA LYS A 18 4.64 24.35 -27.10
C LYS A 18 3.36 24.92 -27.72
N GLN A 19 3.36 26.21 -28.06
CA GLN A 19 2.77 26.74 -29.28
C GLN A 19 3.55 27.97 -29.77
N ALA A 20 3.82 28.00 -31.08
CA ALA A 20 4.32 29.12 -31.89
C ALA A 20 3.12 29.68 -32.73
N PRO A 21 3.25 30.56 -33.75
CA PRO A 21 4.35 31.42 -34.22
C PRO A 21 3.90 32.88 -34.63
N ASP A 22 4.84 33.61 -35.28
CA ASP A 22 4.72 34.78 -36.19
C ASP A 22 4.46 36.20 -35.60
N ALA A 23 5.44 37.13 -35.66
CA ALA A 23 5.76 38.13 -36.71
C ALA A 23 5.35 39.55 -36.19
N GLU A 24 5.99 40.70 -36.38
CA GLU A 24 6.87 41.30 -37.38
C GLU A 24 7.80 42.38 -36.74
N ALA A 25 8.65 42.93 -37.60
CA ALA A 25 9.71 43.92 -37.41
C ALA A 25 9.31 45.30 -36.83
N GLY A 26 10.31 45.96 -36.23
CA GLY A 26 10.28 47.40 -35.94
C GLY A 26 11.62 47.87 -35.36
N ALA A 27 12.43 48.52 -36.19
CA ALA A 27 13.74 49.06 -35.86
C ALA A 27 13.66 50.33 -35.00
N THR A 28 14.61 50.50 -34.06
CA THR A 28 15.27 51.80 -33.83
C THR A 28 16.58 51.60 -33.05
N GLU A 29 17.60 52.31 -33.50
CA GLU A 29 18.96 52.40 -32.98
C GLU A 29 19.06 53.12 -31.62
N GLU A 30 20.28 53.05 -31.07
CA GLU A 30 20.95 53.98 -30.16
C GLU A 30 21.10 53.64 -28.66
N LEU A 31 22.36 53.28 -28.33
CA LEU A 31 23.22 53.81 -27.26
C LEU A 31 23.82 52.77 -26.28
N LEU A 32 25.11 52.50 -26.52
CA LEU A 32 26.27 52.49 -25.59
C LEU A 32 26.18 51.59 -24.34
N SER A 33 27.01 50.55 -24.26
CA SER A 33 28.41 50.56 -23.77
C SER A 33 28.47 50.04 -22.33
N ASP A 34 29.49 49.21 -22.06
CA ASP A 34 29.93 48.73 -20.74
C ASP A 34 29.21 47.49 -20.17
N LYS A 35 29.72 46.29 -20.50
CA LYS A 35 29.95 45.17 -19.53
C LYS A 35 30.53 43.86 -20.15
N GLU A 36 31.57 43.95 -20.99
CA GLU A 36 32.29 42.76 -21.50
C GLU A 36 33.71 42.61 -20.92
N GLU A 37 33.89 42.78 -19.60
CA GLU A 37 35.21 42.59 -18.98
C GLU A 37 35.21 41.75 -17.68
N LYS A 38 34.21 40.86 -17.50
CA LYS A 38 34.15 40.00 -16.30
C LYS A 38 33.85 38.51 -16.53
N GLN A 39 33.96 38.00 -17.77
CA GLN A 39 33.73 36.56 -18.06
C GLN A 39 34.95 35.78 -18.58
N GLN A 40 36.13 36.38 -18.66
CA GLN A 40 37.33 35.69 -19.16
C GLN A 40 38.34 35.21 -18.11
N ARG A 41 38.03 35.27 -16.81
CA ARG A 41 38.99 34.90 -15.75
C ARG A 41 38.71 33.64 -14.92
N GLU A 42 37.70 32.84 -15.28
CA GLU A 42 37.30 31.66 -14.49
C GLU A 42 37.31 30.33 -15.25
N LYS A 43 38.12 30.22 -16.30
CA LYS A 43 38.40 28.94 -16.99
C LYS A 43 39.88 28.65 -17.03
N GLN A 44 40.46 28.30 -15.88
CA GLN A 44 41.74 27.59 -15.79
C GLN A 44 41.84 27.02 -14.37
N LEU A 45 41.36 25.78 -14.19
CA LEU A 45 41.73 24.80 -13.15
C LEU A 45 40.65 23.69 -13.09
N ARG A 46 40.69 22.73 -14.04
CA ARG A 46 40.14 21.37 -13.83
C ARG A 46 41.01 20.33 -14.57
N PRO A 47 41.31 19.17 -13.95
CA PRO A 47 42.16 18.11 -14.51
C PRO A 47 41.38 17.21 -15.50
N PRO A 48 42.07 16.38 -16.33
CA PRO A 48 41.51 15.84 -17.56
C PRO A 48 40.58 14.65 -17.33
N GLN A 49 39.40 14.69 -17.96
CA GLN A 49 38.53 13.52 -18.11
C GLN A 49 38.93 12.72 -19.36
N LYS A 50 39.01 11.40 -19.17
CA LYS A 50 39.23 10.40 -20.22
C LYS A 50 38.04 10.39 -21.19
N GLU A 51 38.35 10.51 -22.47
CA GLU A 51 37.43 10.25 -23.58
C GLU A 51 37.06 8.75 -23.62
N ASN A 52 35.77 8.46 -23.56
CA ASN A 52 35.23 7.17 -24.00
C ASN A 52 34.45 7.39 -25.29
N LYS A 53 34.89 6.67 -26.33
CA LYS A 53 34.32 6.65 -27.67
C LYS A 53 32.91 6.06 -27.64
N GLU A 54 31.97 6.81 -28.20
CA GLU A 54 30.67 6.32 -28.64
C GLU A 54 30.83 5.38 -29.84
N GLY A 55 30.10 4.27 -29.82
CA GLY A 55 29.99 3.39 -30.98
C GLY A 55 29.10 2.17 -30.71
N HIS A 56 27.93 2.16 -31.36
CA HIS A 56 26.98 1.04 -31.54
C HIS A 56 26.04 0.78 -30.34
N GLY A 57 24.75 0.53 -30.51
CA GLY A 57 23.90 0.40 -31.69
C GLY A 57 22.44 0.36 -31.22
N ARG A 58 21.53 0.90 -32.05
CA ARG A 58 20.09 0.93 -31.79
C ARG A 58 19.53 -0.49 -31.63
N PHE A 59 19.21 -0.86 -30.39
CA PHE A 59 18.11 -1.78 -30.09
C PHE A 59 17.00 -0.97 -29.42
N SER A 60 15.82 -0.99 -30.03
CA SER A 60 14.60 -0.42 -29.47
C SER A 60 14.14 -1.36 -28.34
N SER A 61 14.47 -1.00 -27.10
CA SER A 61 13.87 -1.59 -25.90
C SER A 61 12.54 -0.89 -25.63
N PHE A 62 11.45 -1.64 -25.65
CA PHE A 62 10.18 -1.22 -25.09
C PHE A 62 10.34 -1.08 -23.57
N SER A 63 10.40 0.15 -23.06
CA SER A 63 10.31 0.43 -21.62
C SER A 63 8.87 0.26 -21.18
N LEU A 64 8.61 -0.77 -20.36
CA LEU A 64 7.36 -0.95 -19.63
C LEU A 64 7.40 -0.07 -18.36
N SER A 65 7.01 1.20 -18.51
CA SER A 65 6.77 2.08 -17.37
C SER A 65 5.56 1.57 -16.57
N LEU A 66 5.83 0.88 -15.46
CA LEU A 66 4.82 0.26 -14.58
C LEU A 66 4.49 1.09 -13.31
N ALA A 67 5.01 2.30 -13.21
CA ALA A 67 4.58 3.31 -12.25
C ALA A 67 4.90 4.69 -12.84
N GLY A 68 3.96 5.27 -13.58
CA GLY A 68 4.11 6.57 -14.22
C GLY A 68 2.79 7.06 -14.75
N SER A 69 2.32 8.18 -14.20
CA SER A 69 1.17 8.95 -14.63
C SER A 69 1.31 9.36 -16.10
N SER A 70 0.56 8.73 -16.99
CA SER A 70 0.15 9.32 -18.27
C SER A 70 -1.19 8.71 -18.68
N GLU A 71 -2.23 9.55 -18.77
CA GLU A 71 -3.60 9.19 -19.14
C GLU A 71 -3.81 9.18 -20.67
N TYR A 72 -2.89 8.59 -21.40
CA TYR A 72 -3.12 8.23 -22.80
C TYR A 72 -2.52 6.84 -23.01
N ASP A 73 -3.32 5.81 -22.73
CA ASP A 73 -3.35 4.57 -23.51
C ASP A 73 -4.53 3.67 -23.09
N ASP A 74 -5.31 3.30 -24.11
CA ASP A 74 -6.19 2.13 -24.24
C ASP A 74 -7.57 2.06 -23.56
N LEU A 75 -8.57 2.58 -24.27
CA LEU A 75 -9.90 1.95 -24.38
C LEU A 75 -9.92 0.73 -25.33
N SER A 76 -8.79 0.38 -25.96
CA SER A 76 -8.74 -0.67 -26.98
C SER A 76 -8.26 -2.04 -26.46
N ALA A 77 -7.62 -2.09 -25.28
CA ALA A 77 -6.91 -3.30 -24.81
C ALA A 77 -7.41 -3.93 -23.50
N GLY A 78 -8.55 -3.52 -22.93
CA GLY A 78 -9.22 -4.24 -21.83
C GLY A 78 -8.40 -4.50 -20.54
N VAL A 79 -7.24 -3.87 -20.37
CA VAL A 79 -6.39 -4.05 -19.18
C VAL A 79 -6.96 -3.19 -18.06
N ASN A 80 -7.68 -3.82 -17.14
CA ASN A 80 -8.19 -3.18 -15.93
C ASN A 80 -7.01 -2.77 -15.01
N ARG A 81 -6.43 -1.59 -15.26
CA ARG A 81 -5.41 -1.03 -14.39
C ARG A 81 -6.02 -0.69 -13.03
N VAL A 82 -5.30 -1.05 -11.97
CA VAL A 82 -5.71 -0.76 -10.60
C VAL A 82 -5.47 0.71 -10.31
N LEU A 83 -6.54 1.48 -10.20
CA LEU A 83 -6.49 2.85 -9.67
C LEU A 83 -6.11 2.79 -8.18
N SER A 84 -5.07 3.54 -7.81
CA SER A 84 -4.69 3.76 -6.42
C SER A 84 -5.74 4.64 -5.76
N MET A 85 -6.44 4.09 -4.76
CA MET A 85 -7.38 4.84 -3.93
C MET A 85 -6.63 5.86 -3.04
N PRO A 86 -7.31 6.93 -2.55
CA PRO A 86 -6.75 7.89 -1.63
C PRO A 86 -6.01 7.25 -0.45
N SER A 87 -4.96 7.91 0.02
CA SER A 87 -4.13 7.44 1.16
C SER A 87 -4.76 7.74 2.52
N ASP A 88 -6.08 7.95 2.57
CA ASP A 88 -6.81 8.20 3.80
C ASP A 88 -6.73 6.98 4.72
N LYS A 89 -6.60 7.27 6.02
CA LYS A 89 -6.55 6.27 7.07
C LYS A 89 -7.91 6.23 7.76
N TYR A 90 -8.45 5.03 7.89
CA TYR A 90 -9.73 4.75 8.52
C TYR A 90 -9.51 3.97 9.81
N ASN A 91 -10.19 4.39 10.87
CA ASN A 91 -10.23 3.69 12.13
C ASN A 91 -11.26 2.55 12.01
N ILE A 92 -10.79 1.32 12.11
CA ILE A 92 -11.66 0.14 12.10
C ILE A 92 -11.68 -0.43 13.50
N ARG A 93 -12.88 -0.57 14.06
CA ARG A 93 -13.14 -1.35 15.26
C ARG A 93 -13.94 -2.59 14.86
N GLN A 94 -13.25 -3.71 14.77
CA GLN A 94 -13.83 -4.99 14.42
C GLN A 94 -14.32 -5.71 15.68
N LEU A 95 -15.64 -5.87 15.81
CA LEU A 95 -16.33 -6.55 16.89
C LEU A 95 -16.17 -8.08 16.81
N PRO A 96 -16.40 -8.79 17.93
CA PRO A 96 -16.30 -10.25 17.98
C PRO A 96 -17.16 -10.96 16.94
N GLY A 97 -16.59 -12.01 16.34
CA GLY A 97 -17.24 -12.85 15.34
C GLY A 97 -17.33 -12.25 13.94
N PHE A 98 -16.90 -11.01 13.68
CA PHE A 98 -16.91 -10.45 12.32
C PHE A 98 -15.99 -11.22 11.37
N HIS A 99 -14.82 -11.67 11.82
CA HIS A 99 -13.92 -12.43 10.96
C HIS A 99 -14.53 -13.80 10.62
N SER A 100 -14.96 -14.54 11.63
CA SER A 100 -15.45 -15.92 11.45
C SER A 100 -16.80 -15.98 10.73
N ARG A 101 -17.72 -15.05 11.01
CA ARG A 101 -19.09 -15.07 10.46
C ARG A 101 -19.25 -14.27 9.17
N THR A 102 -18.47 -13.22 8.98
CA THR A 102 -18.68 -12.28 7.86
C THR A 102 -17.50 -12.32 6.88
N LEU A 103 -16.30 -11.99 7.34
CA LEU A 103 -15.16 -11.78 6.44
C LEU A 103 -14.64 -13.09 5.81
N ARG A 104 -14.47 -14.14 6.61
CA ARG A 104 -13.94 -15.43 6.15
C ARG A 104 -14.89 -16.12 5.15
N PRO A 105 -16.21 -16.22 5.38
CA PRO A 105 -17.14 -16.77 4.40
C PRO A 105 -17.17 -15.95 3.11
N PHE A 106 -17.16 -14.63 3.22
CA PHE A 106 -17.09 -13.74 2.05
C PHE A 106 -15.84 -14.01 1.21
N TYR A 107 -14.68 -14.17 1.84
CA TYR A 107 -13.44 -14.53 1.14
C TYR A 107 -13.48 -15.95 0.57
N ALA A 108 -14.03 -16.92 1.28
CA ALA A 108 -14.15 -18.30 0.80
C ALA A 108 -15.05 -18.40 -0.44
N GLY A 109 -16.09 -17.57 -0.53
CA GLY A 109 -16.98 -17.45 -1.69
C GLY A 109 -16.34 -16.78 -2.92
N LYS A 110 -15.12 -16.22 -2.81
CA LYS A 110 -14.38 -15.69 -3.96
C LYS A 110 -13.43 -16.76 -4.53
N PRO A 111 -13.29 -16.84 -5.86
CA PRO A 111 -12.35 -17.78 -6.49
C PRO A 111 -10.88 -17.39 -6.20
N VAL A 112 -9.97 -18.27 -6.58
CA VAL A 112 -8.52 -18.03 -6.48
C VAL A 112 -8.14 -16.83 -7.35
N SER A 113 -7.21 -16.02 -6.88
CA SER A 113 -6.70 -14.85 -7.60
C SER A 113 -6.03 -15.22 -8.92
N ASN A 114 -6.17 -14.42 -9.97
CA ASN A 114 -5.34 -14.57 -11.18
C ASN A 114 -3.85 -14.39 -10.88
N VAL A 115 -3.49 -13.60 -9.87
CA VAL A 115 -2.10 -13.47 -9.43
C VAL A 115 -1.58 -14.85 -8.99
N VAL A 116 -2.31 -15.51 -8.08
CA VAL A 116 -1.91 -16.82 -7.54
C VAL A 116 -1.97 -17.90 -8.62
N MET A 117 -3.00 -17.92 -9.46
CA MET A 117 -3.09 -18.86 -10.58
C MET A 117 -1.99 -18.64 -11.62
N GLY A 118 -1.61 -17.40 -11.87
CA GLY A 118 -0.50 -17.07 -12.77
C GLY A 118 0.85 -17.50 -12.23
N LEU A 119 1.03 -17.52 -10.90
CA LEU A 119 2.16 -18.16 -10.24
C LEU A 119 2.08 -19.68 -10.36
N ILE A 120 0.94 -20.30 -10.07
CA ILE A 120 0.78 -21.76 -10.09
C ILE A 120 1.02 -22.34 -11.49
N ARG A 121 0.49 -21.70 -12.53
CA ARG A 121 0.56 -22.16 -13.92
C ARG A 121 1.82 -21.68 -14.64
N GLY A 122 2.61 -20.81 -14.02
CA GLY A 122 3.76 -20.19 -14.65
C GLY A 122 3.34 -19.40 -15.89
N THR A 123 2.39 -18.49 -15.76
CA THR A 123 1.95 -17.59 -16.85
C THR A 123 2.35 -16.14 -16.56
N SER A 124 2.62 -15.82 -15.29
CA SER A 124 3.18 -14.53 -14.90
C SER A 124 4.60 -14.38 -15.46
N LEU A 125 4.76 -13.51 -16.46
CA LEU A 125 6.07 -13.20 -17.05
C LEU A 125 7.07 -12.70 -15.98
N TYR A 126 6.62 -11.83 -15.08
CA TYR A 126 7.44 -11.28 -14.00
C TYR A 126 7.94 -12.39 -13.05
N ALA A 127 7.08 -13.36 -12.72
CA ALA A 127 7.47 -14.50 -11.89
C ALA A 127 8.49 -15.39 -12.62
N LYS A 128 8.29 -15.69 -13.91
CA LYS A 128 9.27 -16.43 -14.72
C LYS A 128 10.62 -15.74 -14.75
N GLN A 129 10.64 -14.43 -15.00
CA GLN A 129 11.86 -13.63 -14.99
C GLN A 129 12.53 -13.64 -13.63
N SER A 130 11.77 -13.56 -12.54
CA SER A 130 12.29 -13.66 -11.17
C SER A 130 12.94 -15.02 -10.89
N VAL A 131 12.35 -16.11 -11.39
CA VAL A 131 12.94 -17.46 -11.27
C VAL A 131 14.21 -17.59 -12.11
N ALA A 132 14.18 -17.17 -13.38
CA ALA A 132 15.34 -17.20 -14.28
C ALA A 132 16.51 -16.36 -13.74
N ALA A 133 16.23 -15.22 -13.14
CA ALA A 133 17.22 -14.36 -12.48
C ALA A 133 17.67 -14.86 -11.10
N LYS A 134 17.15 -16.00 -10.62
CA LYS A 134 17.39 -16.56 -9.27
C LYS A 134 17.03 -15.59 -8.14
N LEU A 135 16.05 -14.72 -8.37
CA LEU A 135 15.49 -13.77 -7.39
C LEU A 135 14.15 -14.25 -6.80
N ALA A 136 13.68 -15.43 -7.21
CA ALA A 136 12.53 -16.10 -6.62
C ALA A 136 12.90 -17.49 -6.10
N THR A 137 12.15 -17.97 -5.11
CA THR A 137 12.32 -19.30 -4.54
C THR A 137 10.99 -19.88 -4.06
N ILE A 138 11.00 -21.18 -3.76
CA ILE A 138 9.92 -21.89 -3.10
C ILE A 138 10.37 -22.29 -1.71
N VAL A 139 9.57 -21.97 -0.70
CA VAL A 139 9.72 -22.51 0.66
C VAL A 139 8.67 -23.59 0.89
N HIS A 140 9.16 -24.81 1.05
CA HIS A 140 8.32 -25.97 1.33
C HIS A 140 7.92 -25.99 2.80
N THR A 141 6.63 -26.18 3.09
CA THR A 141 6.13 -26.28 4.46
C THR A 141 5.14 -27.45 4.62
N THR A 142 4.77 -27.76 5.86
CA THR A 142 3.79 -28.82 6.18
C THR A 142 2.38 -28.56 5.64
N CYS A 143 1.99 -27.30 5.42
CA CYS A 143 0.60 -26.91 5.08
C CYS A 143 0.49 -26.25 3.70
N GLY A 144 1.39 -26.56 2.77
CA GLY A 144 1.48 -25.90 1.47
C GLY A 144 2.83 -25.24 1.27
N TRP A 145 3.00 -24.54 0.16
CA TRP A 145 4.28 -23.93 -0.20
C TRP A 145 4.17 -22.41 -0.25
N PHE A 146 5.27 -21.71 -0.05
CA PHE A 146 5.33 -20.26 -0.27
C PHE A 146 6.20 -19.96 -1.48
N PHE A 147 5.66 -19.23 -2.45
CA PHE A 147 6.42 -18.69 -3.58
C PHE A 147 6.87 -17.27 -3.24
N ILE A 148 8.18 -17.08 -3.06
CA ILE A 148 8.80 -15.80 -2.70
C ILE A 148 9.41 -15.17 -3.96
N MET A 149 9.11 -13.90 -4.22
CA MET A 149 9.70 -13.12 -5.32
C MET A 149 9.79 -11.64 -4.97
N PRO A 150 10.56 -10.80 -5.71
CA PRO A 150 10.56 -9.37 -5.52
C PRO A 150 9.15 -8.80 -5.73
N ASN A 151 8.74 -7.84 -4.92
CA ASN A 151 7.39 -7.30 -5.00
C ASN A 151 7.25 -6.38 -6.24
N PRO A 152 6.42 -6.74 -7.24
CA PRO A 152 6.32 -6.01 -8.50
C PRO A 152 5.81 -4.57 -8.33
N LYS A 153 5.21 -4.24 -7.19
CA LYS A 153 4.84 -2.85 -6.86
C LYS A 153 6.05 -1.92 -6.71
N TYR A 154 7.19 -2.46 -6.30
CA TYR A 154 8.39 -1.68 -5.98
C TYR A 154 9.55 -1.95 -6.93
N HIS A 155 9.38 -2.94 -7.80
CA HIS A 155 10.40 -3.51 -8.66
C HIS A 155 9.77 -3.72 -10.03
N SER A 156 9.93 -2.74 -10.92
CA SER A 156 9.30 -2.77 -12.25
C SER A 156 10.01 -3.72 -13.22
N GLU A 157 11.32 -3.93 -13.03
CA GLU A 157 12.15 -4.74 -13.91
C GLU A 157 12.93 -5.79 -13.13
N VAL A 158 13.05 -6.98 -13.70
CA VAL A 158 13.88 -8.06 -13.16
C VAL A 158 15.11 -8.23 -14.04
N ASP A 159 16.16 -7.45 -13.77
CA ASP A 159 17.42 -7.62 -14.49
C ASP A 159 18.29 -8.71 -13.84
N SER A 160 18.63 -9.71 -14.66
CA SER A 160 19.68 -10.72 -14.45
C SER A 160 21.00 -10.17 -13.89
N ARG A 161 21.36 -8.91 -14.19
CA ARG A 161 22.61 -8.27 -13.74
C ARG A 161 22.60 -7.84 -12.27
N LYS A 162 21.66 -8.33 -11.46
CA LYS A 162 21.47 -7.87 -10.08
C LYS A 162 21.25 -6.34 -10.00
N GLY A 163 20.79 -5.70 -11.08
CA GLY A 163 20.45 -4.27 -11.09
C GLY A 163 19.28 -3.93 -10.16
N LEU A 164 18.41 -4.91 -9.91
CA LEU A 164 17.43 -4.90 -8.82
C LEU A 164 18.06 -4.74 -7.43
N LEU A 165 19.32 -5.14 -7.30
CA LEU A 165 20.18 -4.96 -6.15
C LEU A 165 21.14 -3.79 -6.37
N SER A 166 20.74 -2.72 -7.07
CA SER A 166 21.55 -1.52 -7.10
C SER A 166 21.85 -1.14 -5.65
N ARG A 167 23.12 -1.28 -5.28
CA ARG A 167 23.61 -1.16 -3.91
C ARG A 167 23.29 0.19 -3.29
N GLU A 168 22.96 1.17 -4.14
CA GLU A 168 22.76 2.57 -3.81
C GLU A 168 21.70 2.78 -2.74
N THR A 169 20.60 2.01 -2.74
CA THR A 169 19.60 2.14 -1.66
C THR A 169 19.75 1.07 -0.57
N GLY A 170 20.22 -0.13 -0.92
CA GLY A 170 20.29 -1.28 -0.01
C GLY A 170 18.94 -1.77 0.51
N LYS A 171 17.81 -1.31 -0.05
CA LYS A 171 16.44 -1.61 0.40
C LYS A 171 15.78 -2.63 -0.53
N PHE A 172 15.32 -3.75 0.03
CA PHE A 172 14.64 -4.80 -0.73
C PHE A 172 13.24 -5.08 -0.20
N ARG A 173 12.34 -5.39 -1.13
CA ARG A 173 10.94 -5.70 -0.85
C ARG A 173 10.52 -6.92 -1.63
N PHE A 174 10.16 -7.97 -0.91
CA PHE A 174 9.67 -9.22 -1.46
C PHE A 174 8.22 -9.44 -1.02
N VAL A 175 7.54 -10.30 -1.76
CA VAL A 175 6.23 -10.85 -1.40
C VAL A 175 6.32 -12.37 -1.47
N ALA A 176 5.71 -13.03 -0.50
CA ALA A 176 5.59 -14.48 -0.43
C ALA A 176 4.11 -14.87 -0.46
N TRP A 177 3.69 -15.61 -1.48
CA TRP A 177 2.32 -16.08 -1.65
C TRP A 177 2.20 -17.52 -1.18
N TRP A 178 1.24 -17.80 -0.30
CA TRP A 178 0.91 -19.18 0.07
C TRP A 178 0.18 -19.89 -1.08
N ILE A 179 0.60 -21.12 -1.35
CA ILE A 179 0.12 -21.99 -2.41
C ILE A 179 -0.43 -23.24 -1.76
N HIS A 180 -1.75 -23.41 -1.88
CA HIS A 180 -2.47 -24.55 -1.32
C HIS A 180 -1.91 -25.89 -1.84
N PRO A 181 -1.79 -26.96 -1.00
CA PRO A 181 -1.22 -28.26 -1.39
C PRO A 181 -1.76 -28.84 -2.70
N ARG A 182 -3.06 -28.67 -2.99
CA ARG A 182 -3.69 -29.10 -4.26
C ARG A 182 -3.01 -28.52 -5.51
N PHE A 183 -2.41 -27.33 -5.43
CA PHE A 183 -1.79 -26.63 -6.56
C PHE A 183 -0.26 -26.80 -6.61
N VAL A 184 0.34 -27.39 -5.58
CA VAL A 184 1.79 -27.61 -5.47
C VAL A 184 2.36 -28.40 -6.66
N PRO A 185 1.75 -29.50 -7.16
CA PRO A 185 2.32 -30.23 -8.29
C PRO A 185 2.48 -29.38 -9.55
N GLN A 186 1.51 -28.50 -9.84
CA GLN A 186 1.56 -27.61 -11.00
C GLN A 186 2.67 -26.56 -10.86
N LEU A 187 2.75 -25.90 -9.69
CA LEU A 187 3.81 -24.94 -9.39
C LEU A 187 5.20 -25.59 -9.52
N ARG A 188 5.36 -26.76 -8.91
CA ARG A 188 6.61 -27.53 -8.94
C ARG A 188 7.06 -27.81 -10.37
N GLN A 189 6.15 -28.29 -11.21
CA GLN A 189 6.47 -28.72 -12.57
C GLN A 189 7.06 -27.60 -13.44
N TRP A 190 6.52 -26.37 -13.40
CA TRP A 190 7.09 -25.28 -14.19
C TRP A 190 8.29 -24.62 -13.51
N PHE A 191 8.30 -24.54 -12.18
CA PHE A 191 9.43 -23.99 -11.44
C PHE A 191 10.69 -24.82 -11.68
N GLU A 192 10.59 -26.15 -11.53
CA GLU A 192 11.70 -27.07 -11.77
C GLU A 192 12.19 -26.95 -13.23
N ARG A 193 11.28 -26.94 -14.22
CA ARG A 193 11.64 -26.73 -15.63
C ARG A 193 12.50 -25.48 -15.83
N LEU A 194 12.07 -24.32 -15.34
CA LEU A 194 12.86 -23.09 -15.50
C LEU A 194 14.20 -23.12 -14.74
N THR A 195 14.26 -23.77 -13.58
CA THR A 195 15.51 -23.85 -12.82
C THR A 195 16.55 -24.80 -13.42
N TYR A 196 16.11 -25.86 -14.13
CA TYR A 196 17.02 -26.85 -14.73
C TYR A 196 17.31 -26.56 -16.21
N GLU A 197 16.34 -26.09 -16.99
CA GLU A 197 16.49 -25.84 -18.42
C GLU A 197 17.42 -24.65 -18.74
N ASP A 198 17.45 -23.60 -17.91
CA ASP A 198 18.38 -22.48 -18.11
C ASP A 198 19.83 -22.80 -17.67
N GLY A 199 20.04 -23.90 -16.94
CA GLY A 199 21.37 -24.34 -16.46
C GLY A 199 22.07 -25.36 -17.36
N ALA A 200 21.31 -26.12 -18.15
CA ALA A 200 21.82 -27.13 -19.06
C ALA A 200 21.86 -26.57 -20.48
N ASP A 201 23.02 -26.06 -20.89
CA ASP A 201 23.35 -25.79 -22.28
C ASP A 201 22.38 -24.85 -23.03
N ARG A 202 22.41 -23.55 -22.69
CA ARG A 202 22.48 -22.60 -23.80
C ARG A 202 23.90 -22.72 -24.34
N PRO A 203 24.16 -23.46 -25.45
CA PRO A 203 25.40 -23.29 -26.16
C PRO A 203 25.49 -21.80 -26.44
N GLU A 204 26.52 -21.15 -25.90
CA GLU A 204 26.90 -19.82 -26.33
C GLU A 204 26.90 -19.89 -27.86
N HIS A 205 25.88 -19.35 -28.52
CA HIS A 205 25.83 -19.37 -29.97
C HIS A 205 27.11 -18.66 -30.41
N PRO A 206 28.12 -19.38 -30.96
CA PRO A 206 29.32 -18.73 -31.40
C PRO A 206 28.86 -17.78 -32.49
N GLY A 207 29.30 -16.53 -32.36
CA GLY A 207 28.74 -15.38 -33.07
C GLY A 207 28.31 -15.72 -34.49
N ARG A 208 27.10 -15.31 -34.84
CA ARG A 208 26.58 -15.27 -36.20
C ARG A 208 27.53 -14.41 -37.03
N GLN A 209 28.64 -15.00 -37.48
CA GLN A 209 29.53 -14.43 -38.47
C GLN A 209 28.69 -14.24 -39.71
N VAL A 210 28.49 -12.96 -40.04
CA VAL A 210 27.94 -12.50 -41.30
C VAL A 210 28.71 -13.20 -42.41
N ARG A 211 28.04 -14.11 -43.13
CA ARG A 211 28.58 -14.79 -44.31
C ARG A 211 28.96 -13.74 -45.35
N GLY A 212 30.25 -13.41 -45.39
CA GLY A 212 30.92 -12.83 -46.55
C GLY A 212 31.10 -13.89 -47.63
N ASN A 213 30.68 -13.53 -48.83
CA ASN A 213 30.61 -14.33 -50.04
C ASN A 213 32.00 -14.46 -50.73
N ARG A 214 32.18 -15.50 -51.58
CA ARG A 214 33.37 -15.94 -52.38
C ARG A 214 34.20 -17.06 -51.72
N GLY A 215 34.65 -18.14 -52.36
CA GLY A 215 34.72 -18.61 -53.76
C GLY A 215 35.36 -20.03 -53.77
N PRO A 216 35.60 -20.68 -54.93
CA PRO A 216 35.47 -22.14 -55.06
C PRO A 216 36.79 -22.97 -55.12
N ALA A 217 36.61 -24.30 -54.93
CA ALA A 217 37.46 -25.44 -55.37
C ALA A 217 38.74 -25.72 -54.51
N VAL A 218 39.28 -26.93 -54.27
CA VAL A 218 39.39 -28.24 -54.98
C VAL A 218 39.82 -29.34 -53.96
N GLY A 219 39.47 -30.62 -54.20
CA GLY A 219 40.30 -31.84 -53.88
C GLY A 219 39.88 -32.67 -52.65
N ASN A 220 39.33 -33.89 -52.81
CA ASN A 220 39.99 -35.23 -52.76
C ASN A 220 40.65 -35.53 -51.39
N THR A 221 40.41 -36.62 -50.62
CA THR A 221 40.05 -38.05 -50.85
C THR A 221 39.67 -38.74 -49.50
N PRO A 222 39.20 -40.01 -49.48
CA PRO A 222 38.57 -40.71 -48.34
C PRO A 222 39.48 -41.71 -47.59
N GLU A 223 38.89 -42.48 -46.65
CA GLU A 223 39.44 -43.55 -45.76
C GLU A 223 39.88 -43.05 -44.37
N GLU A 224 39.61 -43.69 -43.21
CA GLU A 224 39.58 -45.12 -42.90
C GLU A 224 39.01 -45.40 -41.48
N SER A 225 38.35 -46.57 -41.31
CA SER A 225 38.25 -47.48 -40.13
C SER A 225 37.91 -47.01 -38.70
N ARG A 226 36.90 -47.52 -37.97
CA ARG A 226 36.58 -48.88 -37.41
C ARG A 226 37.31 -49.28 -36.09
N ALA A 227 36.49 -49.82 -35.16
CA ALA A 227 36.79 -50.70 -34.00
C ALA A 227 37.46 -50.05 -32.76
N ALA A 228 37.24 -50.43 -31.49
CA ALA A 228 36.67 -51.60 -30.78
C ALA A 228 36.10 -51.10 -29.41
N ALA A 229 35.01 -51.59 -28.79
CA ALA A 229 34.67 -52.92 -28.28
C ALA A 229 35.57 -53.47 -27.15
N GLU A 230 34.93 -53.68 -26.00
CA GLU A 230 35.20 -54.64 -24.91
C GLU A 230 36.45 -54.47 -24.01
N THR A 231 36.18 -54.27 -22.70
CA THR A 231 36.67 -55.18 -21.66
C THR A 231 35.73 -55.16 -20.45
N ALA A 232 35.19 -56.33 -20.13
CA ALA A 232 34.49 -56.67 -18.90
C ALA A 232 35.48 -57.25 -17.85
N ALA A 233 34.99 -57.40 -16.62
CA ALA A 233 35.49 -58.17 -15.45
C ALA A 233 35.66 -57.27 -14.20
N THR A 234 35.26 -57.57 -12.97
CA THR A 234 34.72 -58.79 -12.31
C THR A 234 34.36 -58.44 -10.85
N HIS A 235 33.18 -58.87 -10.36
CA HIS A 235 32.81 -59.44 -9.03
C HIS A 235 33.21 -58.77 -7.67
N PRO A 236 32.59 -59.14 -6.50
CA PRO A 236 31.48 -60.08 -6.26
C PRO A 236 30.35 -59.63 -5.27
N GLU A 237 29.25 -60.41 -5.32
CA GLU A 237 28.45 -60.98 -4.20
C GLU A 237 29.11 -60.99 -2.81
N ALA A 238 28.45 -61.00 -1.65
CA ALA A 238 27.05 -61.14 -1.23
C ALA A 238 26.98 -60.74 0.27
N GLN A 239 25.80 -60.39 0.79
CA GLN A 239 25.24 -61.04 1.99
C GLN A 239 23.86 -60.48 2.34
N ALA A 240 22.91 -61.41 2.45
CA ALA A 240 21.57 -61.23 2.96
C ALA A 240 21.55 -61.52 4.47
N VAL A 241 20.85 -60.68 5.25
CA VAL A 241 20.24 -60.99 6.56
C VAL A 241 19.01 -60.07 6.65
N GLY A 242 17.77 -60.59 6.57
CA GLY A 242 16.89 -60.84 7.73
C GLY A 242 16.30 -59.52 8.27
N GLY A 243 15.00 -59.28 8.46
CA GLY A 243 13.80 -60.10 8.60
C GLY A 243 12.86 -59.36 9.59
N GLY A 244 11.54 -59.34 9.34
CA GLY A 244 10.48 -58.85 10.26
C GLY A 244 10.41 -57.32 10.40
N HIS A 245 9.28 -56.65 10.59
CA HIS A 245 7.96 -57.03 11.07
C HIS A 245 6.90 -56.10 10.43
N ARG A 246 5.78 -56.71 10.01
CA ARG A 246 4.56 -56.05 9.58
C ARG A 246 3.64 -56.03 10.80
N GLU A 247 3.30 -54.85 11.32
CA GLU A 247 2.20 -54.70 12.28
C GLU A 247 1.10 -53.84 11.69
N HIS A 248 -0.03 -54.52 11.45
CA HIS A 248 -1.35 -53.93 11.24
C HIS A 248 -1.89 -53.49 12.60
N THR A 249 -2.10 -52.18 12.78
CA THR A 249 -3.01 -51.67 13.82
C THR A 249 -4.24 -51.09 13.15
N ARG A 250 -5.32 -51.84 13.32
CA ARG A 250 -6.70 -51.57 12.90
C ARG A 250 -7.34 -50.79 14.04
N GLY A 251 -7.42 -49.46 13.92
CA GLY A 251 -8.09 -48.59 14.87
C GLY A 251 -9.53 -48.31 14.46
N HIS A 252 -10.48 -48.89 15.17
CA HIS A 252 -11.90 -48.53 15.13
C HIS A 252 -12.08 -47.09 15.65
N HIS A 253 -12.64 -46.19 14.83
CA HIS A 253 -13.25 -44.96 15.33
C HIS A 253 -14.76 -44.98 15.06
N GLN A 254 -15.50 -44.94 16.17
CA GLN A 254 -16.94 -44.71 16.23
C GLN A 254 -17.26 -43.31 15.71
N THR A 255 -18.16 -43.25 14.74
CA THR A 255 -18.78 -42.03 14.23
C THR A 255 -19.93 -41.63 15.16
N HIS A 256 -19.79 -40.49 15.84
CA HIS A 256 -20.91 -39.78 16.44
C HIS A 256 -21.66 -39.00 15.35
N GLY A 257 -22.98 -39.21 15.30
CA GLY A 257 -23.88 -38.56 14.35
C GLY A 257 -24.21 -37.11 14.72
N TYR A 258 -24.43 -36.32 13.67
CA TYR A 258 -25.20 -35.07 13.68
C TYR A 258 -26.08 -35.05 12.42
N PRO A 259 -27.21 -34.34 12.45
CA PRO A 259 -28.41 -34.69 11.69
C PRO A 259 -28.42 -34.16 10.25
N ASP A 260 -29.21 -34.86 9.44
CA ASP A 260 -29.57 -34.58 8.06
C ASP A 260 -30.00 -33.13 7.83
N ALA A 261 -29.21 -32.42 7.00
CA ALA A 261 -29.66 -31.21 6.34
C ALA A 261 -30.20 -31.56 4.94
N ALA A 262 -31.47 -31.21 4.77
CA ALA A 262 -32.33 -31.37 3.61
C ALA A 262 -31.65 -31.17 2.24
N LYS A 263 -31.87 -32.15 1.36
CA LYS A 263 -31.74 -32.02 -0.09
C LYS A 263 -32.80 -31.04 -0.60
N ALA A 264 -32.39 -29.87 -1.08
CA ALA A 264 -33.22 -29.01 -1.90
C ALA A 264 -33.00 -29.35 -3.37
N ASN A 265 -34.11 -29.63 -4.05
CA ASN A 265 -34.23 -29.98 -5.46
C ASN A 265 -33.72 -28.85 -6.36
N PHE A 266 -32.82 -29.16 -7.30
CA PHE A 266 -32.59 -28.35 -8.48
C PHE A 266 -33.52 -28.85 -9.60
N GLU A 267 -34.66 -28.18 -9.75
CA GLU A 267 -35.57 -28.39 -10.87
C GLU A 267 -35.10 -27.64 -12.13
N ALA A 268 -35.16 -28.40 -13.22
CA ALA A 268 -35.03 -28.13 -14.63
C ALA A 268 -35.20 -26.68 -15.16
N GLN A 269 -34.33 -26.33 -16.11
CA GLN A 269 -34.63 -25.42 -17.22
C GLN A 269 -34.33 -26.08 -18.58
N PRO A 270 -34.94 -25.60 -19.67
CA PRO A 270 -35.49 -26.46 -20.73
C PRO A 270 -34.50 -26.80 -21.85
N LYS A 271 -34.78 -27.94 -22.49
CA LYS A 271 -34.15 -28.43 -23.72
C LYS A 271 -34.50 -27.51 -24.89
N GLY A 272 -33.48 -26.92 -25.51
CA GLY A 272 -33.52 -26.41 -26.89
C GLY A 272 -32.86 -27.42 -27.84
N PRO A 273 -33.40 -27.66 -29.05
CA PRO A 273 -32.87 -28.64 -29.99
C PRO A 273 -31.83 -27.99 -30.91
N GLY A 274 -30.73 -28.69 -31.19
CA GLY A 274 -29.74 -28.22 -32.15
C GLY A 274 -28.51 -29.10 -32.20
N GLY A 275 -28.64 -30.27 -32.83
CA GLY A 275 -27.53 -31.15 -33.12
C GLY A 275 -26.54 -30.49 -34.09
N GLY A 276 -25.28 -30.44 -33.67
CA GLY A 276 -24.14 -30.19 -34.54
C GLY A 276 -23.00 -31.09 -34.08
N MET A 277 -22.75 -32.16 -34.85
CA MET A 277 -21.51 -32.93 -34.75
C MET A 277 -20.34 -31.99 -34.98
N TYR A 278 -19.46 -31.86 -33.99
CA TYR A 278 -18.14 -31.26 -34.18
C TYR A 278 -17.09 -32.29 -33.80
N GLU A 279 -16.19 -32.48 -34.75
CA GLU A 279 -15.03 -33.36 -34.72
C GLU A 279 -14.11 -33.03 -33.54
N ALA A 280 -13.65 -34.09 -32.88
CA ALA A 280 -12.60 -34.02 -31.87
C ALA A 280 -11.24 -33.89 -32.58
N GLY A 281 -10.79 -32.65 -32.78
CA GLY A 281 -9.46 -32.34 -33.31
C GLY A 281 -8.87 -31.10 -32.64
N ASP A 282 -7.71 -31.28 -31.99
CA ASP A 282 -6.69 -30.26 -31.68
C ASP A 282 -7.14 -28.92 -31.06
N LYS A 283 -7.77 -28.95 -29.89
CA LYS A 283 -8.06 -27.75 -29.07
C LYS A 283 -7.09 -27.48 -27.91
N GLU A 284 -5.91 -28.10 -27.89
CA GLU A 284 -4.91 -27.84 -26.82
C GLU A 284 -3.97 -26.65 -27.09
N LYS A 285 -3.98 -26.05 -28.30
CA LYS A 285 -3.03 -24.98 -28.67
C LYS A 285 -3.51 -23.54 -28.53
N ASN A 286 -4.74 -23.29 -28.06
CA ASN A 286 -5.29 -21.92 -27.95
C ASN A 286 -5.67 -21.47 -26.53
N LEU A 287 -5.31 -22.22 -25.50
CA LEU A 287 -5.50 -21.83 -24.09
C LEU A 287 -4.44 -20.84 -23.57
N GLU A 288 -3.43 -20.46 -24.37
CA GLU A 288 -2.40 -19.49 -23.97
C GLU A 288 -2.86 -18.02 -24.08
N ALA A 289 -4.01 -17.73 -24.69
CA ALA A 289 -4.38 -16.36 -25.07
C ALA A 289 -5.13 -15.52 -24.01
N ASP A 290 -5.58 -16.08 -22.88
CA ASP A 290 -6.41 -15.34 -21.90
C ASP A 290 -5.85 -15.33 -20.47
N MET A 291 -4.56 -15.63 -20.31
CA MET A 291 -3.93 -15.63 -18.98
C MET A 291 -3.16 -14.33 -18.78
N GLY A 292 -3.88 -13.38 -18.15
CA GLY A 292 -3.49 -12.04 -17.74
C GLY A 292 -2.02 -11.66 -17.68
N SER A 293 -1.72 -10.48 -18.20
CA SER A 293 -0.43 -9.80 -18.04
C SER A 293 -0.09 -9.56 -16.55
N PRO A 294 1.18 -9.31 -16.20
CA PRO A 294 1.53 -8.80 -14.87
C PRO A 294 0.69 -7.55 -14.55
N GLY A 295 -0.27 -7.70 -13.63
CA GLY A 295 -1.30 -6.69 -13.37
C GLY A 295 -2.72 -7.10 -13.72
N ASP A 296 -2.98 -8.34 -14.14
CA ASP A 296 -4.34 -8.88 -14.20
C ASP A 296 -4.83 -9.20 -12.78
N PHE A 297 -5.45 -8.19 -12.17
CA PHE A 297 -6.05 -8.27 -10.85
C PHE A 297 -7.49 -8.77 -10.89
N ARG A 298 -7.90 -9.52 -11.93
CA ARG A 298 -9.19 -10.20 -11.97
C ARG A 298 -9.16 -11.49 -11.14
N PHE A 299 -10.35 -12.01 -10.92
CA PHE A 299 -10.54 -13.34 -10.36
C PHE A 299 -10.31 -14.40 -11.44
N SER A 300 -9.76 -15.55 -11.05
CA SER A 300 -9.79 -16.73 -11.91
C SER A 300 -11.18 -17.38 -11.86
N ASP A 301 -11.39 -18.37 -12.73
CA ASP A 301 -12.53 -19.29 -12.69
C ASP A 301 -12.33 -20.44 -11.68
N VAL A 302 -11.17 -20.51 -11.01
CA VAL A 302 -10.82 -21.63 -10.12
C VAL A 302 -11.39 -21.38 -8.72
N PRO A 303 -12.31 -22.23 -8.23
CA PRO A 303 -12.80 -22.10 -6.86
C PRO A 303 -11.70 -22.41 -5.84
N LYS A 304 -11.76 -21.75 -4.68
CA LYS A 304 -10.83 -22.05 -3.57
C LYS A 304 -11.11 -23.45 -3.02
N PRO A 305 -10.08 -24.31 -2.85
CA PRO A 305 -10.22 -25.59 -2.17
C PRO A 305 -10.69 -25.43 -0.71
N GLU A 306 -11.16 -26.51 -0.11
CA GLU A 306 -11.36 -26.56 1.35
C GLU A 306 -10.07 -26.28 2.10
N ASN A 307 -10.16 -25.69 3.30
CA ASN A 307 -9.02 -25.31 4.13
C ASN A 307 -8.06 -24.28 3.49
N TYR A 308 -8.54 -23.51 2.51
CA TYR A 308 -7.78 -22.41 1.96
C TYR A 308 -7.51 -21.32 3.01
N LEU A 309 -6.26 -20.86 3.11
CA LEU A 309 -5.83 -19.81 4.01
C LEU A 309 -5.90 -18.45 3.29
N HIS A 310 -6.74 -17.55 3.80
CA HIS A 310 -7.00 -16.22 3.27
C HIS A 310 -6.19 -15.15 3.97
N THR A 311 -6.08 -15.27 5.30
CA THR A 311 -5.37 -14.30 6.16
C THR A 311 -4.62 -15.04 7.27
N TYR A 312 -3.75 -14.33 8.00
CA TYR A 312 -3.06 -14.92 9.15
C TYR A 312 -4.01 -15.37 10.27
N ARG A 313 -5.25 -14.85 10.30
CA ARG A 313 -6.26 -15.22 11.28
C ARG A 313 -6.86 -16.60 11.03
N ASP A 314 -6.64 -17.17 9.85
CA ASP A 314 -7.02 -18.54 9.55
C ASP A 314 -6.06 -19.56 10.19
N LEU A 315 -4.97 -19.10 10.80
CA LEU A 315 -3.93 -19.95 11.37
C LEU A 315 -4.25 -20.30 12.83
N HIS A 316 -4.67 -21.54 13.08
CA HIS A 316 -5.05 -21.98 14.43
C HIS A 316 -4.61 -23.42 14.80
N THR A 317 -3.90 -24.14 13.93
CA THR A 317 -3.48 -25.53 14.16
C THR A 317 -2.01 -25.61 14.57
N ARG A 318 -1.58 -26.76 15.09
CA ARG A 318 -0.17 -27.01 15.40
C ARG A 318 0.68 -27.01 14.12
N GLU A 319 0.12 -27.52 13.04
CA GLU A 319 0.74 -27.61 11.74
C GLU A 319 0.98 -26.20 11.16
N HIS A 320 0.10 -25.24 11.43
CA HIS A 320 0.30 -23.84 11.06
C HIS A 320 1.50 -23.20 11.78
N VAL A 321 1.71 -23.49 13.07
CA VAL A 321 2.90 -23.00 13.81
C VAL A 321 4.19 -23.57 13.21
N ASN A 322 4.17 -24.86 12.85
CA ASN A 322 5.29 -25.51 12.17
C ASN A 322 5.54 -24.89 10.78
N MET A 323 4.48 -24.65 10.01
CA MET A 323 4.55 -23.98 8.71
C MET A 323 5.22 -22.61 8.82
N LEU A 324 4.82 -21.77 9.78
CA LEU A 324 5.42 -20.45 9.98
C LEU A 324 6.90 -20.53 10.37
N SER A 325 7.26 -21.52 11.20
CA SER A 325 8.66 -21.74 11.59
C SER A 325 9.52 -22.15 10.38
N GLN A 326 9.00 -23.06 9.54
CA GLN A 326 9.63 -23.48 8.29
C GLN A 326 9.73 -22.32 7.28
N LEU A 327 8.71 -21.46 7.21
CA LEU A 327 8.71 -20.27 6.37
C LEU A 327 9.81 -19.28 6.80
N CYS A 328 9.94 -19.01 8.09
CA CYS A 328 11.02 -18.16 8.62
C CYS A 328 12.40 -18.71 8.25
N GLU A 329 12.62 -20.00 8.48
CA GLU A 329 13.89 -20.64 8.18
C GLU A 329 14.21 -20.61 6.67
N GLY A 330 13.25 -21.00 5.83
CA GLY A 330 13.40 -20.98 4.38
C GLY A 330 13.63 -19.57 3.83
N THR A 331 12.96 -18.56 4.40
CA THR A 331 13.18 -17.14 4.05
C THR A 331 14.60 -16.69 4.39
N HIS A 332 15.11 -17.04 5.57
CA HIS A 332 16.49 -16.73 5.94
C HIS A 332 17.52 -17.40 5.02
N ARG A 333 17.33 -18.68 4.68
CA ARG A 333 18.20 -19.39 3.72
C ARG A 333 18.17 -18.73 2.35
N PHE A 334 16.98 -18.33 1.89
CA PHE A 334 16.82 -17.60 0.63
C PHE A 334 17.57 -16.27 0.63
N LEU A 335 17.41 -15.45 1.67
CA LEU A 335 18.11 -14.17 1.76
C LEU A 335 19.65 -14.36 1.78
N ARG A 336 20.16 -15.36 2.51
CA ARG A 336 21.60 -15.71 2.47
C ARG A 336 22.09 -16.19 1.11
N SER A 337 21.21 -16.73 0.26
CA SER A 337 21.58 -17.08 -1.12
C SER A 337 21.68 -15.87 -2.04
N LEU A 338 21.02 -14.75 -1.68
CA LEU A 338 21.01 -13.52 -2.45
C LEU A 338 22.10 -12.54 -2.02
N PHE A 339 22.41 -12.50 -0.73
CA PHE A 339 23.28 -11.51 -0.11
C PHE A 339 24.47 -12.17 0.59
N ASP A 340 25.62 -11.50 0.59
CA ASP A 340 26.79 -11.97 1.34
C ASP A 340 26.59 -11.87 2.86
N GLU A 341 27.36 -12.64 3.61
CA GLU A 341 27.26 -12.70 5.08
C GLU A 341 27.51 -11.33 5.74
N ASN A 342 28.35 -10.49 5.15
CA ASN A 342 28.60 -9.15 5.67
C ASN A 342 27.35 -8.26 5.53
N PHE A 343 26.67 -8.28 4.40
CA PHE A 343 25.40 -7.60 4.23
C PHE A 343 24.34 -8.14 5.19
N MET A 344 24.20 -9.46 5.29
CA MET A 344 23.22 -10.10 6.16
C MET A 344 23.44 -9.79 7.65
N ALA A 345 24.68 -9.62 8.09
CA ALA A 345 25.01 -9.24 9.46
C ALA A 345 24.53 -7.83 9.84
N HIS A 346 24.40 -6.93 8.86
CA HIS A 346 23.97 -5.54 9.07
C HIS A 346 22.55 -5.27 8.58
N ALA A 347 21.90 -6.26 7.95
CA ALA A 347 20.58 -6.09 7.36
C ALA A 347 19.48 -6.10 8.43
N SER A 348 18.61 -5.09 8.39
CA SER A 348 17.35 -5.08 9.12
C SER A 348 16.28 -5.83 8.32
N ILE A 349 15.79 -6.95 8.84
CA ILE A 349 14.81 -7.81 8.17
C ILE A 349 13.49 -7.77 8.93
N SER A 350 12.43 -7.27 8.30
CA SER A 350 11.06 -7.34 8.80
C SER A 350 10.24 -8.24 7.87
N ALA A 351 9.49 -9.18 8.43
CA ALA A 351 8.60 -10.07 7.71
C ALA A 351 7.25 -10.13 8.44
N GLY A 352 6.15 -9.95 7.71
CA GLY A 352 4.84 -9.86 8.34
C GLY A 352 3.69 -10.15 7.39
N PHE A 353 2.58 -10.60 7.97
CA PHE A 353 1.30 -10.80 7.29
C PHE A 353 0.41 -9.59 7.53
N HIS A 354 -0.42 -9.23 6.56
CA HIS A 354 -1.40 -8.15 6.71
C HIS A 354 -2.74 -8.56 6.10
N TYR A 355 -3.80 -7.80 6.42
CA TYR A 355 -5.08 -8.01 5.75
C TYR A 355 -4.95 -7.80 4.24
N PRO A 356 -5.65 -8.61 3.42
CA PRO A 356 -5.73 -8.41 1.98
C PRO A 356 -6.19 -6.99 1.67
N VAL A 357 -5.41 -6.31 0.84
CA VAL A 357 -5.73 -4.94 0.38
C VAL A 357 -6.97 -4.95 -0.50
N ARG A 358 -7.27 -6.09 -1.15
CA ARG A 358 -8.42 -6.32 -2.00
C ARG A 358 -8.91 -7.75 -1.86
N THR A 359 -10.16 -7.99 -2.23
CA THR A 359 -10.77 -9.34 -2.22
C THR A 359 -10.06 -10.31 -3.16
N GLN A 360 -9.48 -9.82 -4.26
CA GLN A 360 -8.63 -10.61 -5.16
C GLN A 360 -7.31 -11.05 -4.52
N TYR A 361 -6.92 -10.46 -3.39
CA TYR A 361 -5.76 -10.86 -2.60
C TYR A 361 -6.14 -11.68 -1.36
N ALA A 362 -7.37 -12.20 -1.29
CA ALA A 362 -7.83 -13.07 -0.20
C ALA A 362 -7.16 -14.46 -0.27
N THR A 363 -5.84 -14.47 -0.11
CA THR A 363 -4.91 -15.58 -0.02
C THR A 363 -3.83 -15.14 0.95
N LEU A 364 -3.46 -16.01 1.89
CA LEU A 364 -2.40 -15.74 2.85
C LEU A 364 -1.11 -15.34 2.11
N HIS A 365 -0.61 -14.14 2.40
CA HIS A 365 0.63 -13.65 1.83
C HIS A 365 1.42 -12.84 2.86
N MET A 366 2.73 -12.95 2.77
CA MET A 366 3.68 -12.28 3.65
C MET A 366 4.45 -11.24 2.84
N GLN A 367 4.57 -10.02 3.38
CA GLN A 367 5.58 -9.09 2.91
C GLN A 367 6.91 -9.40 3.59
N LEU A 368 8.00 -9.13 2.89
CA LEU A 368 9.35 -9.22 3.44
C LEU A 368 10.12 -7.97 3.02
N ARG A 369 10.73 -7.30 4.00
CA ARG A 369 11.47 -6.05 3.84
C ARG A 369 12.88 -6.24 4.37
N VAL A 370 13.86 -5.82 3.60
CA VAL A 370 15.27 -5.77 3.99
C VAL A 370 15.71 -4.31 3.91
N ASN A 371 16.12 -3.73 5.04
CA ASN A 371 16.46 -2.31 5.21
C ASN A 371 15.36 -1.31 4.78
N ALA A 372 14.12 -1.76 4.68
CA ALA A 372 12.98 -0.96 4.19
C ALA A 372 11.94 -0.64 5.27
N GLY A 373 12.38 -0.60 6.53
CA GLY A 373 11.54 -0.38 7.71
C GLY A 373 10.60 -1.56 8.02
N ASN A 374 9.82 -1.40 9.09
CA ASN A 374 8.90 -2.44 9.55
C ASN A 374 7.67 -2.56 8.62
N ILE A 375 7.21 -3.80 8.42
CA ILE A 375 6.01 -4.08 7.61
C ILE A 375 4.74 -3.75 8.37
N CYS A 376 4.70 -4.25 9.61
CA CYS A 376 3.60 -4.10 10.55
C CYS A 376 3.95 -2.89 11.41
N GLY A 377 3.41 -1.73 11.05
CA GLY A 377 3.59 -0.53 11.85
C GLY A 377 2.69 -0.57 13.08
N GLU A 378 2.64 0.54 13.81
CA GLU A 378 1.71 0.76 14.92
C GLU A 378 0.24 0.83 14.46
N ASP A 379 -0.01 0.74 13.15
CA ASP A 379 -1.35 0.78 12.57
C ASP A 379 -2.17 -0.50 12.81
N GLY A 380 -1.57 -1.57 13.33
CA GLY A 380 -2.29 -2.79 13.74
C GLY A 380 -2.86 -3.63 12.58
N ARG A 381 -2.61 -3.25 11.32
CA ARG A 381 -3.18 -3.92 10.13
C ARG A 381 -2.59 -5.32 9.83
N GLY A 382 -1.57 -5.71 10.58
CA GLY A 382 -0.77 -6.89 10.33
C GLY A 382 0.01 -7.31 11.55
N ILE A 383 0.67 -8.46 11.43
CA ILE A 383 1.46 -9.06 12.50
C ILE A 383 2.78 -9.58 11.95
N GLU A 384 3.87 -9.28 12.66
CA GLU A 384 5.18 -9.84 12.33
C GLU A 384 5.19 -11.35 12.51
N VAL A 385 5.90 -12.08 11.65
CA VAL A 385 5.85 -13.55 11.65
C VAL A 385 6.34 -14.14 12.97
N LYS A 386 7.35 -13.54 13.59
CA LYS A 386 7.88 -13.99 14.89
C LYS A 386 6.82 -13.83 16.00
N SER A 387 6.22 -12.65 16.12
CA SER A 387 5.14 -12.39 17.07
C SER A 387 3.95 -13.31 16.84
N LEU A 388 3.58 -13.55 15.57
CA LEU A 388 2.51 -14.49 15.22
C LEU A 388 2.81 -15.92 15.69
N ILE A 389 4.05 -16.41 15.50
CA ILE A 389 4.47 -17.72 15.99
C ILE A 389 4.36 -17.79 17.53
N GLU A 390 4.83 -16.77 18.24
CA GLU A 390 4.80 -16.72 19.71
C GLU A 390 3.36 -16.70 20.23
N THR A 391 2.51 -15.84 19.66
CA THR A 391 1.09 -15.75 19.98
C THR A 391 0.38 -17.09 19.77
N LEU A 392 0.58 -17.74 18.62
CA LEU A 392 -0.02 -19.05 18.35
C LEU A 392 0.55 -20.18 19.21
N LYS A 393 1.83 -20.12 19.61
CA LYS A 393 2.40 -21.08 20.57
C LYS A 393 1.76 -20.94 21.96
N LYS A 394 1.46 -19.72 22.38
CA LYS A 394 0.80 -19.43 23.66
C LYS A 394 -0.67 -19.84 23.63
N ASP A 395 -1.37 -19.44 22.57
CA ASP A 395 -2.77 -19.76 22.36
C ASP A 395 -3.07 -19.93 20.87
N ARG A 396 -3.14 -21.19 20.43
CA ARG A 396 -3.40 -21.52 19.02
C ARG A 396 -4.78 -21.05 18.55
N LEU A 397 -5.77 -20.98 19.44
CA LEU A 397 -7.16 -20.66 19.07
C LEU A 397 -7.45 -19.16 19.14
N THR A 398 -6.47 -18.33 19.52
CA THR A 398 -6.66 -16.88 19.74
C THR A 398 -7.37 -16.17 18.59
N TYR A 399 -6.98 -16.44 17.33
CA TYR A 399 -7.61 -15.81 16.17
C TYR A 399 -8.87 -16.52 15.68
N GLU A 400 -8.98 -17.84 15.91
CA GLU A 400 -10.14 -18.64 15.55
C GLU A 400 -11.36 -18.29 16.40
N ARG A 401 -11.15 -18.10 17.71
CA ARG A 401 -12.23 -17.72 18.64
C ARG A 401 -12.90 -16.41 18.25
N ASP A 402 -12.15 -15.50 17.62
CA ASP A 402 -12.64 -14.19 17.16
C ASP A 402 -13.45 -13.46 18.26
N SER A 403 -13.02 -13.62 19.51
CA SER A 403 -13.78 -13.22 20.70
C SER A 403 -13.45 -11.81 21.19
N GLU A 404 -12.37 -11.23 20.67
CA GLU A 404 -11.86 -9.92 21.09
C GLU A 404 -12.20 -8.85 20.05
N THR A 405 -12.48 -7.64 20.54
CA THR A 405 -12.60 -6.47 19.66
C THR A 405 -11.21 -6.04 19.20
N LEU A 406 -10.99 -5.98 17.89
CA LEU A 406 -9.75 -5.48 17.31
C LEU A 406 -9.91 -4.03 16.88
N ARG A 407 -8.89 -3.21 17.13
CA ARG A 407 -8.81 -1.83 16.64
C ARG A 407 -7.57 -1.69 15.79
N TYR A 408 -7.72 -1.19 14.58
CA TYR A 408 -6.61 -1.00 13.66
C TYR A 408 -6.93 0.08 12.62
N HIS A 409 -5.88 0.67 12.04
CA HIS A 409 -6.00 1.65 10.99
C HIS A 409 -5.83 0.98 9.63
N VAL A 410 -6.69 1.32 8.68
CA VAL A 410 -6.64 0.77 7.33
C VAL A 410 -6.63 1.86 6.28
N THR A 411 -6.02 1.57 5.13
CA THR A 411 -6.17 2.40 3.93
C THR A 411 -7.53 2.15 3.27
N GLU A 412 -7.96 3.07 2.42
CA GLU A 412 -9.20 2.97 1.64
C GLU A 412 -9.42 1.60 0.97
N ASN A 413 -8.38 1.01 0.36
CA ASN A 413 -8.51 -0.28 -0.33
C ASN A 413 -8.96 -1.43 0.61
N VAL A 414 -8.38 -1.50 1.82
CA VAL A 414 -8.74 -2.51 2.81
C VAL A 414 -10.13 -2.21 3.37
N LYS A 415 -10.45 -0.94 3.64
CA LYS A 415 -11.80 -0.50 4.05
C LYS A 415 -12.85 -1.01 3.07
N VAL A 416 -12.67 -0.78 1.77
CA VAL A 416 -13.60 -1.23 0.73
C VAL A 416 -13.83 -2.74 0.78
N SER A 417 -12.78 -3.54 1.02
CA SER A 417 -12.91 -5.00 1.11
C SER A 417 -13.68 -5.45 2.36
N LEU A 418 -13.47 -4.76 3.49
CA LEU A 418 -14.17 -5.04 4.74
C LEU A 418 -15.65 -4.64 4.65
N LEU A 419 -15.94 -3.48 4.08
CA LEU A 419 -17.32 -3.01 3.87
C LEU A 419 -18.06 -3.91 2.88
N ALA A 420 -17.42 -4.36 1.81
CA ALA A 420 -18.02 -5.31 0.87
C ALA A 420 -18.37 -6.65 1.54
N ALA A 421 -17.55 -7.11 2.49
CA ALA A 421 -17.87 -8.30 3.28
C ALA A 421 -19.08 -8.06 4.20
N ALA A 422 -19.13 -6.90 4.87
CA ALA A 422 -20.26 -6.51 5.71
C ALA A 422 -21.57 -6.42 4.91
N SER A 423 -21.59 -5.70 3.79
CA SER A 423 -22.77 -5.58 2.93
C SER A 423 -23.24 -6.94 2.39
N SER A 424 -22.30 -7.80 1.95
CA SER A 424 -22.64 -9.15 1.51
C SER A 424 -23.26 -10.01 2.61
N TYR A 425 -22.92 -9.77 3.88
CA TYR A 425 -23.52 -10.45 5.02
C TYR A 425 -24.92 -9.92 5.32
N GLU A 426 -25.11 -8.60 5.30
CA GLU A 426 -26.41 -7.94 5.53
C GLU A 426 -27.43 -8.35 4.46
N GLU A 427 -27.00 -8.50 3.20
CA GLU A 427 -27.82 -9.02 2.11
C GLU A 427 -28.30 -10.46 2.35
N GLN A 428 -27.46 -11.29 2.98
CA GLN A 428 -27.78 -12.70 3.29
C GLN A 428 -28.58 -12.86 4.58
N ASN A 429 -28.55 -11.86 5.48
CA ASN A 429 -29.19 -11.89 6.79
C ASN A 429 -30.03 -10.62 7.00
N PRO A 430 -31.20 -10.51 6.33
CA PRO A 430 -32.04 -9.32 6.42
C PRO A 430 -32.43 -9.00 7.87
N GLY A 431 -32.18 -7.77 8.31
CA GLY A 431 -32.47 -7.31 9.67
C GLY A 431 -31.26 -7.32 10.61
N GLU A 432 -30.15 -7.93 10.23
CA GLU A 432 -28.87 -7.78 10.93
C GLU A 432 -28.03 -6.68 10.27
N SER A 433 -27.34 -5.87 11.09
CA SER A 433 -26.34 -4.92 10.60
C SER A 433 -24.95 -5.35 11.04
N ALA A 434 -24.06 -5.51 10.08
CA ALA A 434 -22.66 -5.91 10.25
C ALA A 434 -21.69 -4.74 10.07
N CYS A 435 -22.17 -3.54 9.73
CA CYS A 435 -21.36 -2.33 9.63
C CYS A 435 -22.10 -1.11 10.17
N ARG A 436 -21.42 -0.33 11.02
CA ARG A 436 -21.88 0.98 11.49
C ARG A 436 -20.78 2.02 11.27
N GLN A 437 -21.08 3.04 10.48
CA GLN A 437 -20.19 4.20 10.37
C GLN A 437 -20.38 5.11 11.59
N ILE A 438 -19.31 5.32 12.37
CA ILE A 438 -19.32 6.19 13.55
C ILE A 438 -18.99 7.64 13.17
N SER A 439 -18.02 7.80 12.26
CA SER A 439 -17.59 9.09 11.73
C SER A 439 -17.11 8.93 10.29
N PRO A 440 -16.84 10.01 9.53
CA PRO A 440 -16.37 9.92 8.15
C PRO A 440 -15.18 8.97 7.96
N LEU A 441 -14.30 8.89 8.96
CA LEU A 441 -13.08 8.08 8.95
C LEU A 441 -13.11 6.92 9.97
N SER A 442 -14.28 6.55 10.53
CA SER A 442 -14.37 5.51 11.57
C SER A 442 -15.55 4.57 11.39
N TYR A 443 -15.30 3.26 11.46
CA TYR A 443 -16.29 2.21 11.26
C TYR A 443 -16.20 1.14 12.36
N ASP A 444 -17.35 0.75 12.88
CA ASP A 444 -17.55 -0.48 13.67
C ASP A 444 -17.99 -1.60 12.71
N LEU A 445 -17.30 -2.74 12.74
CA LEU A 445 -17.59 -3.90 11.90
C LEU A 445 -17.92 -5.14 12.75
N GLY A 446 -19.09 -5.71 12.55
CA GLY A 446 -19.59 -6.87 13.28
C GLY A 446 -20.96 -6.64 13.89
N LEU A 447 -21.56 -7.72 14.38
CA LEU A 447 -22.87 -7.65 15.02
C LEU A 447 -22.72 -6.93 16.35
N VAL A 448 -23.32 -5.74 16.45
CA VAL A 448 -23.50 -5.10 17.74
C VAL A 448 -24.44 -6.01 18.52
N ALA A 449 -23.93 -6.66 19.58
CA ALA A 449 -24.84 -7.19 20.58
C ALA A 449 -25.71 -6.02 21.00
N MET A 450 -27.02 -6.09 20.69
CA MET A 450 -27.99 -5.13 21.23
C MET A 450 -27.62 -4.95 22.70
N PRO A 451 -27.37 -3.72 23.18
CA PRO A 451 -27.18 -3.53 24.60
C PRO A 451 -28.43 -4.10 25.24
N THR A 452 -28.33 -5.31 25.79
CA THR A 452 -29.33 -5.82 26.69
C THR A 452 -29.30 -4.83 27.81
N ILE A 453 -30.33 -3.98 27.86
CA ILE A 453 -30.61 -3.14 29.01
C ILE A 453 -30.65 -4.15 30.16
N HIS A 454 -29.56 -4.21 30.93
CA HIS A 454 -29.65 -4.78 32.25
C HIS A 454 -30.51 -3.76 32.99
N ASP A 455 -31.81 -4.06 33.06
CA ASP A 455 -32.67 -3.51 34.09
C ASP A 455 -32.03 -3.94 35.41
N GLU A 456 -31.10 -3.12 35.92
CA GLU A 456 -30.76 -3.10 37.32
C GLU A 456 -32.02 -2.64 38.04
N GLY A 457 -32.93 -3.60 38.23
CA GLY A 457 -34.08 -3.46 39.07
C GLY A 457 -33.60 -3.08 40.47
N GLU A 458 -34.02 -1.88 40.88
CA GLU A 458 -34.50 -1.55 42.21
C GLU A 458 -34.31 -2.68 43.23
N GLU A 459 -33.15 -2.74 43.88
CA GLU A 459 -33.03 -3.32 45.22
C GLU A 459 -32.78 -2.17 46.20
N GLU A 460 -33.91 -1.77 46.76
CA GLU A 460 -34.20 -1.23 48.08
C GLU A 460 -33.02 -0.90 49.01
N GLU A 461 -33.13 0.33 49.54
CA GLU A 461 -32.74 0.78 50.87
C GLU A 461 -32.35 -0.32 51.87
N ASP A 462 -31.12 -0.26 52.38
CA ASP A 462 -30.86 -0.68 53.76
C ASP A 462 -29.86 0.27 54.44
N GLU A 463 -30.39 0.95 55.46
CA GLU A 463 -29.70 1.79 56.41
C GLU A 463 -28.74 0.99 57.30
N SER A 464 -27.70 1.70 57.78
CA SER A 464 -26.93 1.46 59.01
C SER A 464 -25.82 0.39 58.97
N CYS A 465 -24.59 0.80 59.28
CA CYS A 465 -23.90 0.40 60.52
C CYS A 465 -22.49 1.04 60.66
N ASN A 466 -22.31 1.78 61.75
CA ASN A 466 -21.11 1.91 62.57
C ASN A 466 -19.84 2.61 62.05
N ASP A 467 -19.76 3.88 62.46
CA ASP A 467 -18.60 4.52 63.09
C ASP A 467 -17.69 3.53 63.87
N VAL A 468 -16.46 3.36 63.39
CA VAL A 468 -15.32 2.92 64.21
C VAL A 468 -14.20 3.95 64.08
N LYS A 469 -14.24 4.96 64.95
CA LYS A 469 -13.08 5.82 65.25
C LYS A 469 -11.96 4.98 65.85
N ARG A 470 -11.03 4.50 65.02
CA ARG A 470 -9.71 4.09 65.49
C ARG A 470 -8.89 5.36 65.74
N LEU A 471 -8.63 5.62 67.02
CA LEU A 471 -7.60 6.56 67.47
C LEU A 471 -6.24 6.08 66.94
N ALA A 472 -5.71 6.78 65.94
CA ALA A 472 -4.32 6.65 65.55
C ALA A 472 -3.42 7.30 66.62
N PRO A 473 -2.24 6.73 66.91
CA PRO A 473 -1.28 7.33 67.83
C PRO A 473 -0.76 8.67 67.27
N PRO A 474 -0.31 9.59 68.14
CA PRO A 474 0.24 10.87 67.71
C PRO A 474 1.50 10.62 66.88
N VAL A 475 1.41 10.92 65.59
CA VAL A 475 2.56 10.94 64.67
C VAL A 475 3.36 12.21 64.97
N ASP A 476 4.68 12.05 65.09
CA ASP A 476 5.65 13.10 65.38
C ASP A 476 5.54 14.25 64.37
N ASP A 477 5.53 15.50 64.85
CA ASP A 477 5.28 16.70 64.02
C ASP A 477 6.33 16.90 62.91
N ASP A 478 7.50 16.27 63.05
CA ASP A 478 8.56 16.29 62.04
C ASP A 478 8.25 15.39 60.82
N GLU A 479 7.57 14.24 61.00
CA GLU A 479 7.16 13.39 59.87
C GLU A 479 6.04 14.05 59.05
N ARG A 480 5.16 14.82 59.69
CA ARG A 480 4.13 15.62 58.98
C ARG A 480 4.74 16.71 58.12
N ARG A 481 5.81 17.36 58.57
CA ARG A 481 6.52 18.39 57.78
C ARG A 481 7.27 17.79 56.60
N GLU A 482 7.84 16.60 56.75
CA GLU A 482 8.53 15.94 55.64
C GLU A 482 7.54 15.34 54.61
N HIS A 483 6.39 14.82 55.05
CA HIS A 483 5.33 14.35 54.16
C HIS A 483 4.67 15.51 53.39
N ALA A 484 4.44 16.66 54.04
CA ALA A 484 3.91 17.85 53.37
C ALA A 484 4.89 18.45 52.35
N ARG A 485 6.21 18.36 52.59
CA ARG A 485 7.23 18.75 51.61
C ARG A 485 7.30 17.77 50.44
N ARG A 486 7.21 16.45 50.71
CA ARG A 486 7.12 15.44 49.64
C ARG A 486 5.86 15.61 48.81
N GLU A 487 4.69 15.84 49.41
CA GLU A 487 3.43 16.08 48.69
C GLU A 487 3.45 17.39 47.89
N SER A 488 4.09 18.45 48.39
CA SER A 488 4.34 19.70 47.64
C SER A 488 5.21 19.45 46.39
N ASP A 489 6.28 18.68 46.53
CA ASP A 489 7.20 18.36 45.42
C ASP A 489 6.60 17.32 44.46
N THR A 490 5.66 16.47 44.92
CA THR A 490 4.93 15.54 44.02
C THR A 490 3.74 16.20 43.34
N ALA A 491 3.10 17.21 43.94
CA ALA A 491 1.98 17.94 43.34
C ALA A 491 2.45 18.80 42.15
N GLN A 492 3.61 19.47 42.25
CA GLN A 492 4.15 20.26 41.13
C GLN A 492 4.68 19.42 39.95
N ASN A 493 4.94 18.12 40.16
CA ASN A 493 5.39 17.19 39.10
C ASN A 493 4.25 16.34 38.51
N ARG A 494 3.04 16.37 39.07
CA ARG A 494 1.89 15.61 38.55
C ARG A 494 1.09 16.36 37.48
N ASP A 495 1.14 17.68 37.45
CA ASP A 495 0.48 18.48 36.41
C ASP A 495 1.20 18.41 35.04
N ALA A 496 2.38 17.80 34.97
CA ALA A 496 3.10 17.54 33.72
C ALA A 496 2.93 16.09 33.20
N ALA A 497 2.23 15.23 33.93
CA ALA A 497 2.03 13.83 33.57
C ALA A 497 0.64 13.63 32.94
N ASP A 498 0.63 13.23 31.66
CA ASP A 498 -0.51 12.79 30.85
C ASP A 498 -1.48 13.86 30.31
N GLU A 499 -0.97 14.95 29.73
CA GLU A 499 -1.76 15.61 28.68
C GLU A 499 -1.86 14.69 27.46
N VAL A 500 -3.02 14.03 27.32
CA VAL A 500 -3.36 13.21 26.15
C VAL A 500 -3.20 14.06 24.88
N PRO A 501 -2.34 13.66 23.93
CA PRO A 501 -2.16 14.38 22.68
C PRO A 501 -3.51 14.59 21.98
N ALA A 502 -3.74 15.81 21.50
CA ALA A 502 -4.88 16.10 20.66
C ALA A 502 -4.44 16.17 19.19
N SER A 503 -5.39 15.92 18.29
CA SER A 503 -5.17 16.10 16.85
C SER A 503 -5.33 17.58 16.52
N TYR A 504 -4.45 18.11 15.67
CA TYR A 504 -4.50 19.49 15.19
C TYR A 504 -4.30 19.54 13.67
N LEU A 505 -4.76 20.61 13.05
CA LEU A 505 -4.59 20.91 11.63
C LEU A 505 -4.26 22.38 11.44
N LEU A 506 -3.23 22.66 10.64
CA LEU A 506 -2.97 24.02 10.18
C LEU A 506 -3.66 24.27 8.84
N ASN A 507 -4.41 25.35 8.75
CA ASN A 507 -5.12 25.75 7.54
C ASN A 507 -5.10 27.27 7.37
N ILE A 508 -5.33 27.77 6.16
CA ILE A 508 -5.61 29.18 5.92
C ILE A 508 -7.10 29.36 5.60
N GLN A 509 -7.73 30.39 6.14
CA GLN A 509 -9.15 30.70 5.95
C GLN A 509 -9.30 32.12 5.41
N PRO A 510 -10.30 32.41 4.55
CA PRO A 510 -10.60 33.79 4.16
C PRO A 510 -10.81 34.67 5.40
N THR A 511 -10.11 35.80 5.50
CA THR A 511 -10.17 36.67 6.68
C THR A 511 -11.59 37.21 6.87
N PRO A 512 -12.26 36.97 8.02
CA PRO A 512 -13.61 37.46 8.28
C PRO A 512 -13.74 38.97 8.11
N GLY A 513 -14.88 39.41 7.55
CA GLY A 513 -15.18 40.82 7.33
C GLY A 513 -14.54 41.44 6.07
N THR A 514 -13.70 40.71 5.34
CA THR A 514 -13.16 41.17 4.06
C THR A 514 -14.17 41.01 2.91
N PRO A 515 -14.08 41.82 1.83
CA PRO A 515 -14.94 41.66 0.66
C PRO A 515 -14.88 40.24 0.07
N PHE A 516 -13.68 39.66 0.03
CA PHE A 516 -13.47 38.29 -0.44
C PHE A 516 -14.23 37.26 0.40
N HIS A 517 -14.10 37.32 1.72
CA HIS A 517 -14.80 36.42 2.64
C HIS A 517 -16.32 36.52 2.46
N SER A 518 -16.89 37.73 2.54
CA SER A 518 -18.33 37.94 2.44
C SER A 518 -18.90 37.42 1.13
N LEU A 519 -18.23 37.73 0.01
CA LEU A 519 -18.63 37.26 -1.31
C LEU A 519 -18.58 35.73 -1.40
N LEU A 520 -17.50 35.09 -0.93
CA LEU A 520 -17.32 33.66 -1.07
C LEU A 520 -18.35 32.86 -0.25
N TYR A 521 -18.70 33.33 0.95
CA TYR A 521 -19.75 32.73 1.76
C TYR A 521 -21.15 32.98 1.19
N GLN A 522 -21.42 34.15 0.61
CA GLN A 522 -22.67 34.40 -0.12
C GLN A 522 -22.84 33.43 -1.30
N ARG A 523 -21.78 33.22 -2.09
CA ARG A 523 -21.79 32.24 -3.20
C ARG A 523 -21.95 30.80 -2.72
N ARG A 524 -21.36 30.47 -1.57
CA ARG A 524 -21.57 29.18 -0.91
C ARG A 524 -23.02 28.97 -0.48
N GLU A 525 -23.66 29.97 0.10
CA GLU A 525 -25.09 29.91 0.43
C GLU A 525 -25.96 29.73 -0.83
N GLU A 526 -25.71 30.54 -1.88
CA GLU A 526 -26.39 30.41 -3.18
C GLU A 526 -26.23 29.00 -3.79
N CYS A 527 -25.04 28.41 -3.67
CA CYS A 527 -24.78 27.06 -4.13
C CYS A 527 -25.58 26.01 -3.34
N ALA A 528 -25.64 26.13 -2.01
CA ALA A 528 -26.42 25.23 -1.16
C ALA A 528 -27.91 25.29 -1.46
N ASP A 529 -28.46 26.50 -1.66
CA ASP A 529 -29.88 26.69 -1.95
C ASP A 529 -30.28 26.03 -3.27
N ARG A 530 -29.39 26.05 -4.28
CA ARG A 530 -29.67 25.50 -5.62
C ARG A 530 -29.37 24.01 -5.76
N PHE A 531 -28.30 23.53 -5.13
CA PHE A 531 -27.76 22.19 -5.38
C PHE A 531 -27.72 21.32 -4.12
N GLY A 532 -28.18 21.84 -2.99
CA GLY A 532 -28.05 21.20 -1.68
C GLY A 532 -26.65 21.35 -1.09
N SER A 533 -26.57 21.23 0.24
CA SER A 533 -25.29 21.13 0.94
C SER A 533 -24.59 19.80 0.64
N ASP A 534 -23.27 19.78 0.86
CA ASP A 534 -22.44 18.59 0.74
C ASP A 534 -21.36 18.58 1.85
N PRO A 535 -20.49 17.57 1.95
CA PRO A 535 -19.48 17.51 3.00
C PRO A 535 -18.53 18.71 3.10
N THR A 536 -18.34 19.53 2.05
CA THR A 536 -17.57 20.80 2.17
C THR A 536 -18.25 21.78 3.13
N TYR A 537 -19.54 21.57 3.44
CA TYR A 537 -20.29 22.45 4.32
C TYR A 537 -20.00 22.25 5.80
N LEU A 538 -19.36 21.14 6.17
CA LEU A 538 -19.06 20.78 7.56
C LEU A 538 -18.01 21.68 8.22
N TYR A 539 -17.24 22.41 7.41
CA TYR A 539 -16.14 23.26 7.88
C TYR A 539 -16.18 24.65 7.23
N PRO A 540 -15.52 25.66 7.83
CA PRO A 540 -15.24 26.92 7.15
C PRO A 540 -14.52 26.67 5.82
N LEU A 541 -14.70 27.57 4.84
CA LEU A 541 -13.88 27.53 3.62
C LEU A 541 -12.42 27.72 4.01
N HIS A 542 -11.57 26.80 3.60
CA HIS A 542 -10.16 26.79 3.99
C HIS A 542 -9.28 26.11 2.94
N VAL A 543 -7.98 26.35 3.05
CA VAL A 543 -6.94 25.56 2.39
C VAL A 543 -6.12 24.87 3.46
N SER A 544 -6.02 23.54 3.40
CA SER A 544 -5.16 22.80 4.33
C SER A 544 -3.68 23.11 4.06
N VAL A 545 -2.98 23.56 5.09
CA VAL A 545 -1.53 23.84 5.05
C VAL A 545 -0.74 22.60 5.45
N THR A 546 -1.27 21.82 6.38
CA THR A 546 -0.70 20.54 6.83
C THR A 546 -1.71 19.41 6.71
N GLY A 547 -1.28 18.16 6.92
CA GLY A 547 -2.18 17.11 7.38
C GLY A 547 -2.52 17.27 8.86
N PHE A 548 -3.43 16.42 9.37
CA PHE A 548 -3.60 16.29 10.81
C PHE A 548 -2.32 15.77 11.47
N PHE A 549 -2.01 16.28 12.65
CA PHE A 549 -0.88 15.85 13.48
C PHE A 549 -1.28 15.84 14.96
N GLU A 550 -0.67 14.96 15.75
CA GLU A 550 -0.93 14.87 17.19
C GLU A 550 0.12 15.66 17.97
N ALA A 551 -0.33 16.48 18.93
CA ALA A 551 0.55 17.30 19.75
C ALA A 551 -0.01 17.46 21.16
N SER A 552 0.86 17.67 22.15
CA SER A 552 0.46 18.18 23.47
C SER A 552 0.23 19.69 23.43
N GLU A 553 -0.50 20.25 24.40
CA GLU A 553 -0.72 21.71 24.47
C GLU A 553 0.61 22.45 24.65
N ALA A 554 1.58 21.85 25.35
CA ALA A 554 2.93 22.39 25.46
C ALA A 554 3.64 22.49 24.10
N GLN A 555 3.57 21.45 23.26
CA GLN A 555 4.11 21.47 21.90
C GLN A 555 3.40 22.50 21.03
N ILE A 556 2.08 22.64 21.15
CA ILE A 556 1.30 23.64 20.41
C ILE A 556 1.72 25.06 20.77
N ARG A 557 1.92 25.38 22.05
CA ARG A 557 2.40 26.70 22.48
C ARG A 557 3.76 27.03 21.86
N GLN A 558 4.67 26.05 21.80
CA GLN A 558 5.99 26.21 21.16
C GLN A 558 5.89 26.39 19.64
N LEU A 559 5.01 25.61 19.00
CA LEU A 559 4.73 25.68 17.57
C LEU A 559 4.19 27.08 17.22
N GLN A 560 3.19 27.59 17.94
CA GLN A 560 2.61 28.92 17.72
C GLN A 560 3.63 30.05 17.79
N ALA A 561 4.52 30.03 18.80
CA ALA A 561 5.57 31.03 18.94
C ALA A 561 6.53 31.04 17.74
N THR A 562 6.86 29.87 17.21
CA THR A 562 7.79 29.71 16.09
C THR A 562 7.15 30.05 14.74
N MET A 563 5.87 29.70 14.58
CA MET A 563 5.14 29.89 13.32
C MET A 563 5.09 31.35 12.88
N ALA A 564 4.90 32.29 13.81
CA ALA A 564 4.78 33.71 13.48
C ALA A 564 6.05 34.25 12.80
N ASP A 565 7.22 33.91 13.33
CA ASP A 565 8.51 34.37 12.80
C ASP A 565 8.84 33.70 11.47
N MET A 566 8.58 32.39 11.36
CA MET A 566 8.75 31.65 10.11
C MET A 566 7.85 32.20 9.01
N LEU A 567 6.56 32.41 9.28
CA LEU A 567 5.61 32.91 8.30
C LEU A 567 6.00 34.31 7.81
N ARG A 568 6.40 35.23 8.72
CA ARG A 568 6.87 36.57 8.35
C ARG A 568 8.12 36.54 7.47
N ARG A 569 8.98 35.52 7.60
CA ARG A 569 10.13 35.34 6.72
C ARG A 569 9.69 34.92 5.32
N GLU A 570 8.84 33.89 5.22
CA GLU A 570 8.39 33.36 3.93
C GLU A 570 7.59 34.36 3.11
N LEU A 571 6.70 35.11 3.77
CA LEU A 571 5.91 36.15 3.10
C LEU A 571 6.76 37.29 2.53
N ARG A 572 7.96 37.54 3.08
CA ARG A 572 8.89 38.54 2.52
C ARG A 572 9.62 38.03 1.27
N GLU A 573 9.83 36.73 1.14
CA GLU A 573 10.66 36.14 0.08
C GLU A 573 9.83 35.72 -1.15
N ALA A 574 8.64 35.15 -0.95
CA ALA A 574 7.90 34.43 -1.99
C ALA A 574 6.66 35.15 -2.57
N GLY A 575 6.33 36.35 -2.05
CA GLY A 575 5.23 37.19 -2.56
C GLY A 575 3.85 36.87 -2.00
N GLU A 576 2.84 37.57 -2.51
CA GLU A 576 1.45 37.53 -2.05
C GLU A 576 0.70 36.25 -2.48
N ILE A 577 -0.27 35.83 -1.66
CA ILE A 577 -1.20 34.75 -1.98
C ILE A 577 -2.15 35.24 -3.09
N LYS A 578 -2.28 34.46 -4.17
CA LYS A 578 -3.17 34.79 -5.29
C LYS A 578 -4.25 33.73 -5.44
N VAL A 579 -5.49 34.18 -5.52
CA VAL A 579 -6.63 33.33 -5.87
C VAL A 579 -6.69 33.23 -7.40
N GLY A 580 -6.77 32.01 -7.90
CA GLY A 580 -6.78 31.66 -9.33
C GLY A 580 -8.19 31.53 -9.89
N GLU A 581 -8.39 30.52 -10.72
CA GLU A 581 -9.66 30.21 -11.37
C GLU A 581 -10.43 29.12 -10.60
N VAL A 582 -11.72 28.98 -10.91
CA VAL A 582 -12.54 27.89 -10.39
C VAL A 582 -12.36 26.67 -11.30
N ILE A 583 -11.94 25.55 -10.74
CA ILE A 583 -11.62 24.31 -11.47
C ILE A 583 -12.63 23.23 -11.12
N CYS A 584 -13.18 22.56 -12.13
CA CYS A 584 -13.97 21.34 -11.95
C CYS A 584 -13.12 20.10 -12.20
N THR A 585 -13.13 19.16 -11.25
CA THR A 585 -12.43 17.88 -11.42
C THR A 585 -13.38 16.80 -11.92
N LYS A 586 -12.84 15.81 -12.65
CA LYS A 586 -13.60 14.61 -13.06
C LYS A 586 -14.06 13.77 -11.86
N THR A 587 -13.40 13.89 -10.72
CA THR A 587 -13.74 13.19 -9.47
C THR A 587 -14.92 13.80 -8.73
N GLY A 588 -15.55 14.84 -9.27
CA GLY A 588 -16.76 15.43 -8.70
C GLY A 588 -16.51 16.59 -7.75
N TYR A 589 -15.32 17.19 -7.76
CA TYR A 589 -14.98 18.37 -6.95
C TYR A 589 -15.05 19.65 -7.78
N ILE A 590 -15.43 20.73 -7.10
CA ILE A 590 -15.31 22.10 -7.59
C ILE A 590 -14.36 22.81 -6.63
N LEU A 591 -13.23 23.27 -7.15
CA LEU A 591 -12.12 23.82 -6.39
C LEU A 591 -11.87 25.27 -6.80
N PHE A 592 -11.49 26.11 -5.85
CA PHE A 592 -10.95 27.43 -6.16
C PHE A 592 -9.42 27.35 -6.13
N ASP A 593 -8.78 27.50 -7.29
CA ASP A 593 -7.32 27.43 -7.39
C ASP A 593 -6.65 28.54 -6.57
N MET A 594 -5.49 28.23 -6.01
CA MET A 594 -4.70 29.17 -5.23
C MET A 594 -3.21 28.99 -5.47
N LYS A 595 -2.52 30.12 -5.60
CA LYS A 595 -1.06 30.20 -5.67
C LYS A 595 -0.55 30.79 -4.36
N ALA A 596 -0.03 29.93 -3.50
CA ALA A 596 0.49 30.29 -2.18
C ALA A 596 1.87 29.66 -1.93
N SER A 597 2.84 29.95 -2.80
CA SER A 597 4.22 29.43 -2.70
C SER A 597 4.85 29.73 -1.35
N ALA A 598 4.65 30.94 -0.81
CA ALA A 598 5.11 31.33 0.52
C ALA A 598 4.57 30.40 1.63
N ILE A 599 3.31 30.01 1.54
CA ILE A 599 2.66 29.15 2.55
C ILE A 599 3.10 27.70 2.40
N SER A 600 3.28 27.22 1.17
CA SER A 600 3.82 25.87 0.91
C SER A 600 5.25 25.73 1.43
N ASN A 601 6.08 26.74 1.16
CA ASN A 601 7.45 26.87 1.66
C ASN A 601 7.51 26.93 3.18
N PHE A 602 6.59 27.68 3.79
CA PHE A 602 6.41 27.74 5.24
C PHE A 602 6.02 26.37 5.82
N ALA A 603 5.05 25.67 5.22
CA ALA A 603 4.60 24.36 5.69
C ALA A 603 5.71 23.31 5.67
N GLN A 604 6.51 23.30 4.59
CA GLN A 604 7.65 22.39 4.46
C GLN A 604 8.67 22.64 5.57
N ARG A 605 9.09 23.91 5.75
CA ARG A 605 10.04 24.28 6.80
C ARG A 605 9.51 24.02 8.20
N LEU A 606 8.23 24.25 8.43
CA LEU A 606 7.58 23.95 9.70
C LEU A 606 7.66 22.46 10.01
N GLY A 607 7.35 21.59 9.04
CA GLY A 607 7.44 20.14 9.19
C GLY A 607 8.85 19.64 9.49
N ASP A 608 9.84 20.16 8.75
CA ASP A 608 11.25 19.80 8.96
C ASP A 608 11.76 20.26 10.33
N PHE A 609 11.39 21.49 10.74
CA PHE A 609 11.79 22.05 12.02
C PHE A 609 11.13 21.35 13.20
N SER A 610 9.81 21.14 13.15
CA SER A 610 9.04 20.54 14.25
C SER A 610 9.45 19.09 14.50
N SER A 611 9.75 18.34 13.44
CA SER A 611 10.22 16.96 13.55
C SER A 611 11.59 16.91 14.23
N ARG A 612 12.52 17.78 13.83
CA ARG A 612 13.89 17.83 14.41
C ARG A 612 13.94 18.34 15.84
N GLN A 613 13.17 19.38 16.16
CA GLN A 613 13.24 20.04 17.47
C GLN A 613 12.41 19.34 18.53
N TRP A 614 11.23 18.84 18.16
CA TRP A 614 10.24 18.37 19.13
C TRP A 614 9.75 16.94 18.87
N GLY A 615 10.28 16.25 17.85
CA GLY A 615 9.77 14.96 17.41
C GLY A 615 8.34 15.05 16.84
N LEU A 616 7.87 16.26 16.51
CA LEU A 616 6.50 16.50 16.07
C LEU A 616 6.40 16.33 14.55
N ASN A 617 5.71 15.28 14.12
CA ASN A 617 5.56 14.92 12.71
C ASN A 617 4.43 15.70 12.04
N VAL A 618 4.74 16.90 11.55
CA VAL A 618 3.80 17.71 10.76
C VAL A 618 4.02 17.43 9.27
N ARG A 619 3.01 16.85 8.60
CA ARG A 619 3.07 16.59 7.15
C ARG A 619 2.65 17.85 6.37
N PRO A 620 3.52 18.46 5.54
CA PRO A 620 3.15 19.59 4.71
C PRO A 620 2.18 19.21 3.59
N LYS A 621 1.39 20.19 3.11
CA LYS A 621 0.50 20.09 1.93
C LYS A 621 0.91 21.12 0.88
N ALA A 622 0.44 20.94 -0.35
CA ALA A 622 0.75 21.81 -1.48
C ALA A 622 0.04 23.18 -1.47
N VAL A 623 -0.93 23.38 -0.55
CA VAL A 623 -1.64 24.66 -0.32
C VAL A 623 -2.15 25.34 -1.61
N ASN A 624 -2.84 24.57 -2.45
CA ASN A 624 -3.15 25.00 -3.82
C ASN A 624 -4.65 25.21 -4.11
N HIS A 625 -5.58 24.94 -3.18
CA HIS A 625 -7.00 25.13 -3.48
C HIS A 625 -7.91 25.25 -2.25
N ILE A 626 -9.05 25.93 -2.43
CA ILE A 626 -10.22 25.86 -1.54
C ILE A 626 -11.22 24.87 -2.14
N SER A 627 -11.73 23.93 -1.34
CA SER A 627 -12.85 23.08 -1.78
C SER A 627 -14.16 23.84 -1.68
N LEU A 628 -14.86 24.06 -2.80
CA LEU A 628 -16.14 24.79 -2.85
C LEU A 628 -17.32 23.83 -2.74
N ALA A 629 -17.28 22.72 -3.49
CA ALA A 629 -18.30 21.67 -3.46
C ALA A 629 -17.68 20.31 -3.82
N CYS A 630 -18.30 19.21 -3.38
CA CYS A 630 -17.84 17.85 -3.66
C CYS A 630 -19.00 16.88 -3.93
N ASN A 631 -18.65 15.64 -4.34
CA ASN A 631 -19.62 14.61 -4.69
C ASN A 631 -20.63 15.05 -5.77
N ARG A 632 -20.13 15.73 -6.82
CA ARG A 632 -20.90 16.17 -7.98
C ARG A 632 -20.47 15.38 -9.23
N PRO A 633 -20.93 14.14 -9.44
CA PRO A 633 -20.43 13.27 -10.52
C PRO A 633 -20.82 13.78 -11.92
N GLU A 634 -21.95 14.49 -12.03
CA GLU A 634 -22.42 15.04 -13.30
C GLU A 634 -21.69 16.34 -13.67
N GLU A 635 -21.08 16.35 -14.86
CA GLU A 635 -20.33 17.51 -15.37
C GLU A 635 -21.19 18.76 -15.51
N ALA A 636 -22.43 18.60 -16.00
CA ALA A 636 -23.37 19.71 -16.15
C ALA A 636 -23.73 20.39 -14.81
N ILE A 637 -23.75 19.64 -13.70
CA ILE A 637 -23.97 20.20 -12.36
C ILE A 637 -22.72 20.96 -11.91
N ARG A 638 -21.52 20.38 -12.10
CA ARG A 638 -20.27 21.03 -11.75
C ARG A 638 -20.09 22.37 -12.46
N GLU A 639 -20.41 22.43 -13.75
CA GLU A 639 -20.29 23.65 -14.53
C GLU A 639 -21.28 24.73 -14.05
N LYS A 640 -22.51 24.35 -13.69
CA LYS A 640 -23.45 25.30 -13.09
C LYS A 640 -22.97 25.81 -11.74
N ILE A 641 -22.39 24.95 -10.90
CA ILE A 641 -21.80 25.38 -9.62
C ILE A 641 -20.61 26.31 -9.88
N ARG A 642 -19.74 25.99 -10.83
CA ARG A 642 -18.61 26.83 -11.24
C ARG A 642 -19.06 28.26 -11.60
N THR A 643 -20.11 28.39 -12.40
CA THR A 643 -20.65 29.72 -12.79
C THR A 643 -21.16 30.57 -11.63
N ILE A 644 -21.48 29.98 -10.46
CA ILE A 644 -21.84 30.75 -9.25
C ILE A 644 -20.62 31.49 -8.71
N TYR A 645 -19.44 30.88 -8.79
CA TYR A 645 -18.20 31.41 -8.24
C TYR A 645 -17.38 32.19 -9.27
N GLU A 646 -17.61 32.02 -10.57
CA GLU A 646 -16.89 32.79 -11.57
C GLU A 646 -17.45 34.23 -11.71
N PRO A 647 -16.58 35.25 -11.83
CA PRO A 647 -17.05 36.59 -12.12
C PRO A 647 -17.68 36.64 -13.52
N PRO A 648 -18.87 37.24 -13.68
CA PRO A 648 -19.46 37.42 -15.00
C PRO A 648 -18.56 38.31 -15.88
N GLU A 649 -18.70 38.17 -17.20
CA GLU A 649 -17.99 39.02 -18.16
C GLU A 649 -18.49 40.48 -18.08
N GLY A 650 -17.67 41.43 -18.55
CA GLY A 650 -18.02 42.85 -18.55
C GLY A 650 -17.96 43.53 -17.18
N ASP A 651 -18.59 44.70 -17.07
CA ASP A 651 -18.47 45.57 -15.89
C ASP A 651 -19.12 44.99 -14.63
N GLU A 652 -20.12 44.13 -14.78
CA GLU A 652 -20.81 43.46 -13.67
C GLU A 652 -19.86 42.57 -12.83
N GLY A 653 -18.84 41.98 -13.46
CA GLY A 653 -17.84 41.16 -12.76
C GLY A 653 -16.67 41.95 -12.17
N SER A 654 -16.62 43.27 -12.35
CA SER A 654 -15.48 44.09 -11.94
C SER A 654 -15.30 44.12 -10.42
N GLU A 655 -16.39 44.20 -9.66
CA GLU A 655 -16.40 44.16 -8.19
C GLU A 655 -15.96 42.79 -7.65
N ILE A 656 -16.44 41.71 -8.26
CA ILE A 656 -16.05 40.33 -7.88
C ILE A 656 -14.56 40.12 -8.14
N ARG A 657 -14.05 40.53 -9.31
CA ARG A 657 -12.62 40.47 -9.64
C ARG A 657 -11.79 41.34 -8.70
N ALA A 658 -12.31 42.49 -8.27
CA ALA A 658 -11.64 43.32 -7.27
C ALA A 658 -11.55 42.60 -5.92
N ALA A 659 -12.65 42.00 -5.44
CA ALA A 659 -12.66 41.21 -4.22
C ALA A 659 -11.69 40.02 -4.27
N TYR A 660 -11.58 39.33 -5.42
CA TYR A 660 -10.66 38.19 -5.59
C TYR A 660 -9.20 38.63 -5.61
N ARG A 661 -8.90 39.80 -6.21
CA ARG A 661 -7.55 40.38 -6.20
C ARG A 661 -7.14 40.91 -4.81
N SER A 662 -8.10 41.32 -3.99
CA SER A 662 -7.86 41.77 -2.62
C SER A 662 -8.11 40.68 -1.58
N ALA A 663 -8.00 39.40 -1.97
CA ALA A 663 -8.23 38.29 -1.06
C ALA A 663 -7.21 38.31 0.09
N ALA A 664 -7.73 38.20 1.32
CA ALA A 664 -6.91 38.12 2.53
C ALA A 664 -7.25 36.82 3.27
N PHE A 665 -6.24 36.27 3.93
CA PHE A 665 -6.32 34.98 4.60
C PHE A 665 -5.68 35.04 5.98
N ASP A 666 -6.31 34.34 6.93
CA ASP A 666 -5.77 34.10 8.26
C ASP A 666 -5.18 32.70 8.33
N LEU A 667 -4.01 32.56 8.96
CA LEU A 667 -3.45 31.26 9.30
C LEU A 667 -4.06 30.76 10.61
N VAL A 668 -4.81 29.67 10.55
CA VAL A 668 -5.60 29.12 11.65
C VAL A 668 -5.06 27.76 12.05
N LEU A 669 -4.74 27.62 13.34
CA LEU A 669 -4.48 26.33 13.96
C LEU A 669 -5.77 25.80 14.58
N SER A 670 -6.33 24.74 14.02
CA SER A 670 -7.55 24.10 14.48
C SER A 670 -7.23 22.84 15.29
N ARG A 671 -7.97 22.62 16.39
CA ARG A 671 -7.97 21.39 17.18
C ARG A 671 -9.12 20.48 16.74
#